data_AF-A0A847S7U5-F1
#
_entry.id   AF-A0A847S7U5-F1
#
_cell.length_a   1.000
_cell.length_b   1.000
_cell.length_c   1.000
_cell.angle_alpha   90.00
_cell.angle_beta   90.00
_cell.angle_gamma   90.00
#
_symmetry.space_group_name_H-M   'P 1'
#
loop_
_entity.id
_entity.type
_entity.pdbx_description
1 polymer ?
#
loop_
_entity_poly.entity_id
_entity_poly.type
_entity_poly.pdbx_seq_one_letter_code
_entity_poly.pdbx_strand_id
1 'polypeptide(L)'
;MAIVCLLFLSLVLPVSAQQTEVTLPAQTVNNVAGYLEALPQGYNSNTNKYPLIIFCHGVGELQYDANNPTVPRPISGVANNGIPKLIKEGKFPASFSVNGQNYSFIVISPLFIRWPGSDDVHKLLAYLQTKYRIDPNRIYVTGISMGGGVAWGVISENSTKAKQYAAAAIVCGAYNVNDRPELPAVIAANRTPVWAFHNKVDPNVDPQWTIDWVNKINSSVPAPVPPAKMTIFNASGHDAWTQAYSPTYKDPVSGQNVYEWMLSYSLNTTPPPPPANKRIVVQPNRGSGIYYTDAMKQLNVNPGDTLCIPAGDYDYIQFSKLAGTNDKPVVITNCGGLVRVGVNSTATAAAFVFSTCSYFKLEGTGDTSLPYGFDVNGTNQHGEKMFGLFFGDGSTDFDVHHVYVHDASMFVQAKTLQSCDHPEWWEGSFLMKNIKIHDLLCRNSTWEGFYIGNTHYLYSSGSCQNMKSHHIQDLEVYNNDLENMGSDGIQISMADLGTNKIHDNRVVNYAVARNSAHGYGIMSGGGSTLSIYNNRVDKGYNPGIQIFGSGINTVYNNVVSNITYEGINAIDKIVFEPATAYIYNNTVYNTGVNGIKIYADQTTVGHKVYNNLVIANGTQWDYPQTGYYIKGANPIKFDFSNNLNFKTPADAGIGDAPNGNFRLVAGSKAIDAGRDMTDLGLTTDLENTSRPQDGKYDVGAYEFRNGTNNIVPAANAGNDLFISLPVNTVKLDGSASSDADGTITGYSWKKVSGPSAGTIAAPGQAITNVSGMAAGTYVFQLTVTDNRGLSASDLVTVTVLATAARQPVIVTNTNISVKLPVNSVQLDASSSYDPDGIIAGYEWKQISGPSASVLADNISSNTSAGSLVQGVYTFQLTVTNNAGTKATVNVTVTVTGGSGTNQPPVANAGADQTITAPAASVMLNGSASSDPDGSIAAWKWEKISGPAVGIISSPATAITAVTNLAPGTYVFQLTVTDNAGATASARVTVTVLPQPGDNRPPLANAGPDEKVVSVVILDGTASYDPDGSIVKYSWEQVNGPATANIAGANAAKATATGLQKGVYTFRLTVTDNGGLTASAIKTVTVVDPDIPDDGTEAVSLYPNRITGSGSAMLKIKHSSLRSGRITIYSSNGVTVKQFAFLMDAVFTTSLDFSALGAGVYFVEIRGTDTDYKSVKRFIKL
;
A
#
# COMPACT_ATOMS: atom_id res chain seq x y z
N MET A 1 -72.39 18.43 -29.70
CA MET A 1 -72.12 19.86 -29.92
C MET A 1 -70.68 20.11 -29.52
N ALA A 2 -69.84 20.50 -30.47
CA ALA A 2 -68.39 20.56 -30.30
C ALA A 2 -67.94 21.83 -29.55
N ILE A 3 -67.12 21.67 -28.51
CA ILE A 3 -66.18 22.69 -28.04
C ILE A 3 -64.83 21.99 -27.88
N VAL A 4 -63.94 22.24 -28.85
CA VAL A 4 -62.54 21.81 -28.82
C VAL A 4 -61.78 22.84 -27.99
N CYS A 5 -61.42 22.49 -26.75
CA CYS A 5 -60.39 23.20 -26.00
C CYS A 5 -59.03 22.56 -26.31
N LEU A 6 -58.31 23.18 -27.25
CA LEU A 6 -56.87 22.93 -27.45
C LEU A 6 -56.11 23.55 -26.26
N LEU A 7 -55.74 22.72 -25.29
CA LEU A 7 -54.71 23.04 -24.30
C LEU A 7 -53.36 22.96 -25.02
N PHE A 8 -52.79 24.13 -25.32
CA PHE A 8 -51.39 24.28 -25.72
C PHE A 8 -50.50 23.73 -24.60
N LEU A 9 -49.87 22.59 -24.85
CA LEU A 9 -48.74 22.12 -24.05
C LEU A 9 -47.56 23.06 -24.35
N SER A 10 -47.37 24.09 -23.52
CA SER A 10 -46.13 24.87 -23.53
C SER A 10 -45.02 23.97 -22.98
N LEU A 11 -44.32 23.27 -23.88
CA LEU A 11 -42.97 22.78 -23.62
C LEU A 11 -42.11 24.00 -23.29
N VAL A 12 -41.92 24.29 -22.00
CA VAL A 12 -40.89 25.20 -21.54
C VAL A 12 -39.58 24.40 -21.60
N LEU A 13 -38.98 24.35 -22.80
CA LEU A 13 -37.55 24.09 -22.90
C LEU A 13 -36.84 25.20 -22.10
N PRO A 14 -35.82 24.90 -21.28
CA PRO A 14 -35.01 25.94 -20.67
C PRO A 14 -34.35 26.72 -21.81
N VAL A 15 -34.80 27.96 -22.02
CA VAL A 15 -34.20 28.88 -23.00
C VAL A 15 -32.85 29.28 -22.41
N SER A 16 -31.76 28.69 -22.91
CA SER A 16 -30.41 29.15 -22.57
C SER A 16 -30.19 30.55 -23.11
N ALA A 17 -29.33 31.34 -22.45
CA ALA A 17 -28.91 32.64 -22.98
C ALA A 17 -28.20 32.41 -24.33
N GLN A 18 -28.82 32.82 -25.43
CA GLN A 18 -28.29 32.63 -26.77
C GLN A 18 -27.19 33.66 -27.06
N GLN A 19 -26.01 33.19 -27.49
CA GLN A 19 -24.94 34.09 -27.93
C GLN A 19 -25.20 34.58 -29.36
N THR A 20 -24.91 35.84 -29.61
CA THR A 20 -25.00 36.45 -30.94
C THR A 20 -23.65 37.03 -31.35
N GLU A 21 -23.26 36.85 -32.61
CA GLU A 21 -22.08 37.49 -33.17
C GLU A 21 -22.39 38.94 -33.57
N VAL A 22 -21.57 39.87 -33.09
CA VAL A 22 -21.69 41.29 -33.44
C VAL A 22 -20.41 41.76 -34.13
N THR A 23 -20.55 42.24 -35.36
CA THR A 23 -19.45 42.89 -36.08
C THR A 23 -19.36 44.36 -35.67
N LEU A 24 -18.15 44.87 -35.48
CA LEU A 24 -17.92 46.28 -35.16
C LEU A 24 -17.94 47.15 -36.44
N PRO A 25 -18.52 48.37 -36.39
CA PRO A 25 -18.32 49.34 -37.46
C PRO A 25 -16.82 49.64 -37.64
N ALA A 26 -16.39 49.84 -38.90
CA ALA A 26 -15.00 50.14 -39.21
C ALA A 26 -14.50 51.35 -38.39
N GLN A 27 -13.26 51.26 -37.86
CA GLN A 27 -12.60 52.28 -37.02
C GLN A 27 -13.13 52.46 -35.58
N THR A 28 -14.07 51.64 -35.11
CA THR A 28 -14.56 51.73 -33.72
C THR A 28 -13.49 51.32 -32.70
N VAL A 29 -12.85 50.17 -32.91
CA VAL A 29 -11.67 49.70 -32.15
C VAL A 29 -10.76 48.97 -33.13
N ASN A 30 -9.59 49.54 -33.44
CA ASN A 30 -8.72 49.06 -34.53
C ASN A 30 -8.19 47.62 -34.35
N ASN A 31 -8.25 47.05 -33.15
CA ASN A 31 -7.76 45.71 -32.83
C ASN A 31 -8.87 44.70 -32.45
N VAL A 32 -10.14 45.02 -32.72
CA VAL A 32 -11.26 44.12 -32.43
C VAL A 32 -12.06 43.91 -33.72
N ALA A 33 -12.15 42.67 -34.19
CA ALA A 33 -12.90 42.33 -35.40
C ALA A 33 -14.42 42.32 -35.16
N GLY A 34 -14.82 42.00 -33.93
CA GLY A 34 -16.20 41.85 -33.47
C GLY A 34 -16.21 41.22 -32.09
N TYR A 35 -17.39 40.87 -31.57
CA TYR A 35 -17.51 40.20 -30.28
C TYR A 35 -18.72 39.26 -30.24
N LEU A 36 -18.63 38.22 -29.39
CA LEU A 36 -19.82 37.49 -28.95
C LEU A 36 -20.49 38.28 -27.83
N GLU A 37 -21.79 38.47 -27.96
CA GLU A 37 -22.64 39.00 -26.90
C GLU A 37 -23.55 37.91 -26.34
N ALA A 38 -23.77 37.94 -25.03
CA ALA A 38 -24.88 37.27 -24.37
C ALA A 38 -25.64 38.30 -23.53
N LEU A 39 -26.92 38.47 -23.83
CA LEU A 39 -27.80 39.39 -23.12
C LEU A 39 -28.70 38.64 -22.14
N PRO A 40 -29.04 39.23 -20.98
CA PRO A 40 -29.99 38.67 -20.03
C PRO A 40 -31.33 38.32 -20.66
N GLN A 41 -31.98 37.27 -20.15
CA GLN A 41 -33.34 36.94 -20.56
C GLN A 41 -34.28 38.13 -20.31
N GLY A 42 -35.11 38.45 -21.30
CA GLY A 42 -36.02 39.60 -21.23
C GLY A 42 -35.33 40.96 -21.38
N TYR A 43 -34.07 41.02 -21.84
CA TYR A 43 -33.39 42.29 -22.09
C TYR A 43 -34.23 43.23 -22.97
N ASN A 44 -34.78 42.75 -24.09
CA ASN A 44 -35.60 43.60 -24.96
C ASN A 44 -36.99 43.95 -24.40
N SER A 45 -37.44 43.28 -23.33
CA SER A 45 -38.77 43.46 -22.75
C SER A 45 -38.78 44.31 -21.47
N ASN A 46 -37.64 44.84 -21.03
CA ASN A 46 -37.56 45.74 -19.88
C ASN A 46 -36.52 46.87 -20.09
N THR A 47 -36.47 47.80 -19.15
CA THR A 47 -35.58 48.97 -19.16
C THR A 47 -34.45 48.89 -18.13
N ASN A 48 -34.19 47.71 -17.56
CA ASN A 48 -33.18 47.53 -16.51
C ASN A 48 -31.77 47.78 -17.04
N LYS A 49 -30.90 48.29 -16.15
CA LYS A 49 -29.45 48.30 -16.34
C LYS A 49 -28.87 47.01 -15.77
N TYR A 50 -27.84 46.49 -16.41
CA TYR A 50 -27.26 45.19 -16.07
C TYR A 50 -25.76 45.29 -15.80
N PRO A 51 -25.24 44.50 -14.84
CA PRO A 51 -23.81 44.28 -14.71
C PRO A 51 -23.18 43.77 -16.01
N LEU A 52 -21.96 44.23 -16.31
CA LEU A 52 -21.20 43.86 -17.51
C LEU A 52 -19.97 43.02 -17.14
N ILE A 53 -19.76 41.90 -17.84
CA ILE A 53 -18.48 41.19 -17.87
C ILE A 53 -17.86 41.34 -19.26
N ILE A 54 -16.63 41.84 -19.32
CA ILE A 54 -15.78 41.75 -20.51
C ILE A 54 -14.80 40.58 -20.32
N PHE A 55 -14.90 39.56 -21.17
CA PHE A 55 -14.05 38.35 -21.14
C PHE A 55 -12.99 38.42 -22.25
N CYS A 56 -11.72 38.53 -21.87
CA CYS A 56 -10.57 38.52 -22.78
C CYS A 56 -10.06 37.09 -22.99
N HIS A 57 -10.12 36.59 -24.23
CA HIS A 57 -9.69 35.24 -24.59
C HIS A 57 -8.16 35.04 -24.59
N GLY A 58 -7.70 33.79 -24.69
CA GLY A 58 -6.28 33.44 -24.75
C GLY A 58 -5.67 33.68 -26.13
N VAL A 59 -4.36 33.47 -26.27
CA VAL A 59 -3.67 33.63 -27.58
C VAL A 59 -4.23 32.68 -28.64
N GLY A 60 -4.76 31.53 -28.19
CA GLY A 60 -5.34 30.49 -29.03
C GLY A 60 -6.62 30.90 -29.75
N GLU A 61 -7.24 32.04 -29.45
CA GLU A 61 -8.48 32.50 -30.10
C GLU A 61 -8.31 33.80 -30.91
N LEU A 62 -7.09 34.30 -31.10
CA LEU A 62 -6.83 35.45 -31.98
C LEU A 62 -7.40 35.24 -33.39
N GLN A 63 -7.85 36.33 -34.03
CA GLN A 63 -8.40 36.27 -35.39
C GLN A 63 -7.40 35.66 -36.38
N TYR A 64 -6.12 35.98 -36.24
CA TYR A 64 -5.05 35.42 -37.05
C TYR A 64 -4.14 34.55 -36.20
N ASP A 65 -4.01 33.29 -36.61
CA ASP A 65 -3.06 32.35 -36.02
C ASP A 65 -1.64 32.72 -36.46
N ALA A 66 -0.67 32.68 -35.54
CA ALA A 66 0.74 32.90 -35.87
C ALA A 66 1.25 31.90 -36.94
N ASN A 67 0.68 30.69 -36.98
CA ASN A 67 1.02 29.65 -37.97
C ASN A 67 0.19 29.73 -39.26
N ASN A 68 -0.88 30.53 -39.29
CA ASN A 68 -1.69 30.75 -40.48
C ASN A 68 -2.24 32.19 -40.52
N PRO A 69 -1.38 33.18 -40.81
CA PRO A 69 -1.71 34.61 -40.70
C PRO A 69 -2.65 35.11 -41.81
N THR A 70 -3.07 34.25 -42.74
CA THR A 70 -3.86 34.64 -43.92
C THR A 70 -5.33 34.24 -43.84
N VAL A 71 -5.71 33.35 -42.92
CA VAL A 71 -7.08 32.87 -42.76
C VAL A 71 -7.67 33.40 -41.46
N PRO A 72 -8.64 34.34 -41.50
CA PRO A 72 -9.24 34.87 -40.29
C PRO A 72 -10.19 33.85 -39.64
N ARG A 73 -10.06 33.67 -38.33
CA ARG A 73 -11.01 32.90 -37.53
C ARG A 73 -12.32 33.67 -37.34
N PRO A 74 -13.48 32.99 -37.32
CA PRO A 74 -14.77 33.64 -37.09
C PRO A 74 -14.94 34.11 -35.65
N ILE A 75 -15.87 35.03 -35.40
CA ILE A 75 -16.18 35.55 -34.07
C ILE A 75 -16.58 34.41 -33.11
N SER A 76 -17.31 33.39 -33.58
CA SER A 76 -17.63 32.19 -32.81
C SER A 76 -16.41 31.48 -32.20
N GLY A 77 -15.20 31.69 -32.75
CA GLY A 77 -13.96 31.07 -32.28
C GLY A 77 -13.62 31.42 -30.84
N VAL A 78 -14.11 32.55 -30.30
CA VAL A 78 -13.86 32.92 -28.89
C VAL A 78 -14.65 32.07 -27.89
N ALA A 79 -15.62 31.27 -28.34
CA ALA A 79 -16.41 30.36 -27.50
C ALA A 79 -15.75 28.99 -27.24
N ASN A 80 -14.45 28.85 -27.53
CA ASN A 80 -13.72 27.61 -27.30
C ASN A 80 -13.34 27.38 -25.83
N ASN A 81 -13.20 28.46 -25.05
CA ASN A 81 -12.74 28.44 -23.66
C ASN A 81 -13.49 29.46 -22.78
N GLY A 82 -13.37 29.30 -21.46
CA GLY A 82 -13.89 30.24 -20.46
C GLY A 82 -15.41 30.46 -20.48
N ILE A 83 -15.83 31.66 -20.08
CA ILE A 83 -17.24 32.05 -19.97
C ILE A 83 -18.03 31.84 -21.28
N PRO A 84 -17.55 32.25 -22.47
CA PRO A 84 -18.35 32.10 -23.68
C PRO A 84 -18.60 30.62 -24.05
N LYS A 85 -17.68 29.70 -23.69
CA LYS A 85 -17.92 28.26 -23.81
C LYS A 85 -19.05 27.78 -22.90
N LEU A 86 -19.07 28.21 -21.63
CA LEU A 86 -20.11 27.83 -20.67
C LEU A 86 -21.50 28.27 -21.14
N ILE A 87 -21.61 29.47 -21.71
CA ILE A 87 -22.87 29.96 -22.27
C ILE A 87 -23.28 29.12 -23.49
N LYS A 88 -22.36 28.85 -24.42
CA LYS A 88 -22.60 27.98 -25.60
C LYS A 88 -23.09 26.57 -25.19
N GLU A 89 -22.58 26.03 -24.09
CA GLU A 89 -22.96 24.72 -23.55
C GLU A 89 -24.22 24.74 -22.66
N GLY A 90 -24.84 25.91 -22.44
CA GLY A 90 -26.00 26.04 -21.55
C GLY A 90 -25.69 25.85 -20.06
N LYS A 91 -24.42 25.95 -19.67
CA LYS A 91 -23.94 25.76 -18.29
C LYS A 91 -23.79 27.08 -17.52
N PHE A 92 -23.97 28.22 -18.16
CA PHE A 92 -23.93 29.53 -17.51
C PHE A 92 -25.32 29.91 -16.98
N PRO A 93 -25.50 30.11 -15.64
CA PRO A 93 -26.78 30.45 -15.05
C PRO A 93 -27.40 31.73 -15.61
N ALA A 94 -28.73 31.75 -15.73
CA ALA A 94 -29.47 32.94 -16.18
C ALA A 94 -29.39 34.09 -15.16
N SER A 95 -29.23 33.78 -13.87
CA SER A 95 -29.05 34.76 -12.79
C SER A 95 -28.23 34.19 -11.64
N PHE A 96 -27.61 35.09 -10.86
CA PHE A 96 -26.85 34.80 -9.65
C PHE A 96 -27.46 35.57 -8.47
N SER A 97 -27.52 34.95 -7.30
CA SER A 97 -28.10 35.57 -6.10
C SER A 97 -27.00 36.04 -5.15
N VAL A 98 -27.02 37.33 -4.79
CA VAL A 98 -26.11 37.92 -3.80
C VAL A 98 -26.92 38.79 -2.86
N ASN A 99 -26.81 38.56 -1.55
CA ASN A 99 -27.54 39.29 -0.50
C ASN A 99 -29.06 39.34 -0.74
N GLY A 100 -29.65 38.24 -1.18
CA GLY A 100 -31.09 38.13 -1.45
C GLY A 100 -31.56 38.83 -2.73
N GLN A 101 -30.65 39.36 -3.55
CA GLN A 101 -30.95 39.97 -4.85
C GLN A 101 -30.41 39.13 -6.01
N ASN A 102 -31.22 38.97 -7.05
CA ASN A 102 -30.84 38.27 -8.27
C ASN A 102 -30.29 39.25 -9.32
N TYR A 103 -29.15 38.89 -9.90
CA TYR A 103 -28.47 39.66 -10.94
C TYR A 103 -28.27 38.79 -12.18
N SER A 104 -28.37 39.40 -13.36
CA SER A 104 -28.04 38.77 -14.66
C SER A 104 -27.01 39.64 -15.38
N PHE A 105 -26.06 39.01 -16.07
CA PHE A 105 -24.97 39.73 -16.74
C PHE A 105 -25.26 39.99 -18.21
N ILE A 106 -24.78 41.13 -18.70
CA ILE A 106 -24.33 41.25 -20.09
C ILE A 106 -22.92 40.66 -20.13
N VAL A 107 -22.66 39.71 -21.03
CA VAL A 107 -21.33 39.15 -21.24
C VAL A 107 -20.85 39.46 -22.64
N ILE A 108 -19.69 40.12 -22.75
CA ILE A 108 -19.06 40.48 -24.03
C ILE A 108 -17.70 39.80 -24.13
N SER A 109 -17.49 39.05 -25.20
CA SER A 109 -16.24 38.35 -25.51
C SER A 109 -15.68 38.84 -26.86
N PRO A 110 -14.78 39.84 -26.89
CA PRO A 110 -14.20 40.36 -28.13
C PRO A 110 -13.27 39.38 -28.83
N LEU A 111 -13.34 39.32 -30.15
CA LEU A 111 -12.33 38.68 -31.00
C LEU A 111 -11.22 39.69 -31.33
N PHE A 112 -10.05 39.53 -30.73
CA PHE A 112 -8.91 40.39 -30.98
C PHE A 112 -8.17 40.00 -32.27
N ILE A 113 -7.73 41.01 -33.03
CA ILE A 113 -7.07 40.81 -34.33
C ILE A 113 -5.61 40.36 -34.11
N ARG A 114 -4.93 41.01 -33.18
CA ARG A 114 -3.56 40.74 -32.71
C ARG A 114 -3.50 40.92 -31.19
N TRP A 115 -2.36 40.61 -30.58
CA TRP A 115 -2.15 40.77 -29.13
C TRP A 115 -2.65 42.14 -28.64
N PRO A 116 -3.67 42.19 -27.77
CA PRO A 116 -4.30 43.45 -27.39
C PRO A 116 -3.59 44.14 -26.24
N GLY A 117 -3.69 45.47 -26.21
CA GLY A 117 -3.32 46.28 -25.04
C GLY A 117 -4.53 46.62 -24.17
N SER A 118 -4.28 47.14 -22.98
CA SER A 118 -5.36 47.63 -22.08
C SER A 118 -6.29 48.65 -22.76
N ASP A 119 -5.73 49.53 -23.58
CA ASP A 119 -6.47 50.59 -24.29
C ASP A 119 -7.48 50.04 -25.30
N ASP A 120 -7.23 48.87 -25.91
CA ASP A 120 -8.18 48.22 -26.81
C ASP A 120 -9.48 47.85 -26.06
N VAL A 121 -9.34 47.33 -24.83
CA VAL A 121 -10.47 46.96 -23.96
C VAL A 121 -11.19 48.21 -23.44
N HIS A 122 -10.48 49.27 -23.08
CA HIS A 122 -11.11 50.53 -22.65
C HIS A 122 -11.89 51.21 -23.78
N LYS A 123 -11.38 51.20 -25.01
CA LYS A 123 -12.10 51.70 -26.19
C LYS A 123 -13.34 50.86 -26.49
N LEU A 124 -13.21 49.54 -26.36
CA LEU A 124 -14.37 48.64 -26.47
C LEU A 124 -15.42 48.96 -25.40
N LEU A 125 -15.03 49.10 -24.13
CA LEU A 125 -15.95 49.47 -23.05
C LEU A 125 -16.69 50.79 -23.35
N ALA A 126 -15.96 51.81 -23.80
CA ALA A 126 -16.56 53.09 -24.17
C ALA A 126 -17.63 52.93 -25.27
N TYR A 127 -17.36 52.11 -26.29
CA TYR A 127 -18.34 51.77 -27.31
C TYR A 127 -19.54 51.00 -26.73
N LEU A 128 -19.31 49.96 -25.93
CA LEU A 128 -20.38 49.14 -25.32
C LEU A 128 -21.32 50.00 -24.46
N GLN A 129 -20.80 50.99 -23.74
CA GLN A 129 -21.61 51.93 -22.94
C GLN A 129 -22.55 52.80 -23.78
N THR A 130 -22.23 53.04 -25.06
CA THR A 130 -23.17 53.71 -25.99
C THR A 130 -24.25 52.78 -26.53
N LYS A 131 -24.01 51.46 -26.49
CA LYS A 131 -24.83 50.45 -27.15
C LYS A 131 -25.80 49.74 -26.20
N TYR A 132 -25.37 49.49 -24.96
CA TYR A 132 -26.09 48.65 -24.01
C TYR A 132 -26.45 49.40 -22.72
N ARG A 133 -27.56 48.99 -22.10
CA ARG A 133 -27.97 49.40 -20.76
C ARG A 133 -27.08 48.74 -19.68
N ILE A 134 -25.86 49.23 -19.56
CA ILE A 134 -24.87 48.80 -18.57
C ILE A 134 -25.07 49.56 -17.27
N ASP A 135 -25.00 48.87 -16.13
CA ASP A 135 -24.82 49.50 -14.82
C ASP A 135 -23.38 50.00 -14.71
N PRO A 136 -23.13 51.32 -14.73
CA PRO A 136 -21.78 51.86 -14.71
C PRO A 136 -21.02 51.54 -13.41
N ASN A 137 -21.72 51.11 -12.35
CA ASN A 137 -21.09 50.75 -11.08
C ASN A 137 -20.70 49.28 -11.00
N ARG A 138 -21.08 48.45 -11.98
CA ARG A 138 -20.89 47.00 -11.99
C ARG A 138 -20.34 46.54 -13.33
N ILE A 139 -19.17 47.08 -13.67
CA ILE A 139 -18.39 46.66 -14.84
C ILE A 139 -17.23 45.82 -14.35
N TYR A 140 -17.08 44.62 -14.90
CA TYR A 140 -16.08 43.64 -14.51
C TYR A 140 -15.24 43.24 -15.73
N VAL A 141 -13.96 42.96 -15.50
CA VAL A 141 -13.06 42.43 -16.53
C VAL A 141 -12.47 41.12 -16.06
N THR A 142 -12.33 40.19 -16.99
CA THR A 142 -11.71 38.90 -16.74
C THR A 142 -11.06 38.35 -17.99
N GLY A 143 -10.16 37.39 -17.85
CA GLY A 143 -9.57 36.72 -18.99
C GLY A 143 -8.65 35.57 -18.61
N ILE A 144 -8.25 34.82 -19.64
CA ILE A 144 -7.39 33.64 -19.54
C ILE A 144 -6.05 33.88 -20.24
N SER A 145 -4.94 33.36 -19.72
CA SER A 145 -3.64 33.36 -20.41
C SER A 145 -3.26 34.78 -20.88
N MET A 146 -3.02 34.99 -22.20
CA MET A 146 -2.90 36.32 -22.82
C MET A 146 -3.98 37.31 -22.34
N GLY A 147 -5.25 36.94 -22.44
CA GLY A 147 -6.37 37.77 -22.01
C GLY A 147 -6.41 38.03 -20.50
N GLY A 148 -5.89 37.10 -19.69
CA GLY A 148 -5.67 37.32 -18.26
C GLY A 148 -4.58 38.37 -18.01
N GLY A 149 -3.50 38.36 -18.81
CA GLY A 149 -2.48 39.41 -18.81
C GLY A 149 -3.05 40.77 -19.23
N VAL A 150 -3.91 40.79 -20.25
CA VAL A 150 -4.61 42.00 -20.68
C VAL A 150 -5.51 42.54 -19.58
N ALA A 151 -6.23 41.67 -18.87
CA ALA A 151 -7.08 42.05 -17.75
C ALA A 151 -6.26 42.66 -16.59
N TRP A 152 -5.04 42.16 -16.31
CA TRP A 152 -4.10 42.85 -15.40
C TRP A 152 -3.77 44.27 -15.88
N GLY A 153 -3.47 44.45 -17.16
CA GLY A 153 -3.17 45.76 -17.74
C GLY A 153 -4.36 46.72 -17.67
N VAL A 154 -5.58 46.25 -17.97
CA VAL A 154 -6.82 47.05 -17.94
C VAL A 154 -7.08 47.71 -16.59
N ILE A 155 -6.73 47.04 -15.50
CA ILE A 155 -6.95 47.56 -14.15
C ILE A 155 -5.74 48.30 -13.57
N SER A 156 -4.63 48.43 -14.31
CA SER A 156 -3.37 48.96 -13.75
C SER A 156 -2.60 49.95 -14.62
N GLU A 157 -2.56 49.79 -15.94
CA GLU A 157 -1.71 50.60 -16.84
C GLU A 157 -2.18 52.06 -16.99
N ASN A 158 -3.50 52.30 -16.85
CA ASN A 158 -4.07 53.64 -16.88
C ASN A 158 -4.90 53.91 -15.62
N SER A 159 -4.35 54.65 -14.68
CA SER A 159 -4.97 54.93 -13.38
C SER A 159 -6.34 55.62 -13.45
N THR A 160 -6.63 56.34 -14.54
CA THR A 160 -7.94 57.00 -14.72
C THR A 160 -8.97 56.02 -15.26
N LYS A 161 -8.63 55.27 -16.31
CA LYS A 161 -9.55 54.32 -16.95
C LYS A 161 -9.78 53.05 -16.10
N ALA A 162 -8.79 52.64 -15.32
CA ALA A 162 -8.88 51.50 -14.40
C ALA A 162 -10.02 51.65 -13.35
N LYS A 163 -10.37 52.88 -12.97
CA LYS A 163 -11.47 53.17 -12.02
C LYS A 163 -12.86 52.80 -12.53
N GLN A 164 -13.00 52.47 -13.82
CA GLN A 164 -14.27 52.05 -14.39
C GLN A 164 -14.66 50.62 -14.01
N TYR A 165 -13.75 49.83 -13.45
CA TYR A 165 -13.99 48.40 -13.13
C TYR A 165 -14.22 48.19 -11.64
N ALA A 166 -15.34 47.55 -11.31
CA ALA A 166 -15.78 47.29 -9.94
C ALA A 166 -15.10 46.06 -9.31
N ALA A 167 -14.62 45.12 -10.12
CA ALA A 167 -13.78 43.99 -9.72
C ALA A 167 -13.14 43.34 -10.95
N ALA A 168 -12.08 42.57 -10.74
CA ALA A 168 -11.44 41.78 -11.80
C ALA A 168 -11.12 40.37 -11.33
N ALA A 169 -11.42 39.39 -12.19
CA ALA A 169 -11.04 38.00 -12.00
C ALA A 169 -9.96 37.64 -13.03
N ILE A 170 -8.78 37.21 -12.60
CA ILE A 170 -7.65 36.99 -13.52
C ILE A 170 -7.24 35.53 -13.51
N VAL A 171 -7.26 34.85 -14.67
CA VAL A 171 -6.95 33.41 -14.72
C VAL A 171 -5.67 33.18 -15.53
N CYS A 172 -4.65 32.58 -14.90
CA CYS A 172 -3.34 32.27 -15.49
C CYS A 172 -2.75 33.41 -16.34
N GLY A 173 -2.84 34.66 -15.85
CA GLY A 173 -2.56 35.86 -16.64
C GLY A 173 -1.11 35.99 -17.09
N ALA A 174 -0.87 36.02 -18.40
CA ALA A 174 0.44 36.14 -19.03
C ALA A 174 0.98 37.59 -18.99
N TYR A 175 1.23 38.10 -17.79
CA TYR A 175 1.87 39.39 -17.56
C TYR A 175 2.76 39.33 -16.32
N ASN A 176 4.08 39.31 -16.52
CA ASN A 176 5.05 39.36 -15.43
C ASN A 176 5.07 40.77 -14.79
N VAL A 177 4.56 40.89 -13.57
CA VAL A 177 4.54 42.17 -12.82
C VAL A 177 5.94 42.72 -12.54
N ASN A 178 6.98 41.87 -12.54
CA ASN A 178 8.33 42.32 -12.24
C ASN A 178 8.92 43.21 -13.35
N ASP A 179 8.38 43.16 -14.56
CA ASP A 179 8.76 44.06 -15.65
C ASP A 179 8.19 45.48 -15.45
N ARG A 180 7.15 45.61 -14.63
CA ARG A 180 6.41 46.84 -14.34
C ARG A 180 5.94 46.88 -12.87
N PRO A 181 6.87 46.93 -11.89
CA PRO A 181 6.55 46.80 -10.48
C PRO A 181 5.76 47.98 -9.91
N GLU A 182 5.59 49.07 -10.66
CA GLU A 182 4.80 50.24 -10.29
C GLU A 182 3.27 50.01 -10.40
N LEU A 183 2.83 49.06 -11.21
CA LEU A 183 1.42 48.86 -11.57
C LEU A 183 0.51 48.37 -10.43
N PRO A 184 0.94 47.47 -9.51
CA PRO A 184 0.15 47.05 -8.36
C PRO A 184 -0.36 48.20 -7.48
N ALA A 185 0.43 49.27 -7.35
CA ALA A 185 0.04 50.44 -6.57
C ALA A 185 -1.18 51.16 -7.15
N VAL A 186 -1.40 51.09 -8.46
CA VAL A 186 -2.59 51.66 -9.12
C VAL A 186 -3.84 50.88 -8.72
N ILE A 187 -3.78 49.54 -8.70
CA ILE A 187 -4.89 48.67 -8.28
C ILE A 187 -5.24 48.94 -6.82
N ALA A 188 -4.22 49.02 -5.95
CA ALA A 188 -4.41 49.29 -4.52
C ALA A 188 -5.00 50.69 -4.28
N ALA A 189 -4.49 51.73 -4.96
CA ALA A 189 -4.99 53.10 -4.86
C ALA A 189 -6.43 53.23 -5.37
N ASN A 190 -6.79 52.48 -6.41
CA ASN A 190 -8.16 52.42 -6.94
C ASN A 190 -9.09 51.54 -6.11
N ARG A 191 -8.55 50.78 -5.14
CA ARG A 191 -9.29 49.80 -4.33
C ARG A 191 -10.06 48.79 -5.17
N THR A 192 -9.52 48.41 -6.32
CA THR A 192 -10.16 47.45 -7.22
C THR A 192 -10.02 46.04 -6.62
N PRO A 193 -11.12 45.36 -6.26
CA PRO A 193 -11.09 43.98 -5.81
C PRO A 193 -10.56 43.06 -6.91
N VAL A 194 -9.62 42.19 -6.55
CA VAL A 194 -8.99 41.25 -7.46
C VAL A 194 -9.07 39.84 -6.90
N TRP A 195 -9.45 38.88 -7.74
CA TRP A 195 -9.30 37.46 -7.45
C TRP A 195 -8.59 36.77 -8.61
N ALA A 196 -7.35 36.36 -8.37
CA ALA A 196 -6.52 35.68 -9.34
C ALA A 196 -6.56 34.15 -9.18
N PHE A 197 -6.44 33.41 -10.28
CA PHE A 197 -6.51 31.96 -10.32
C PHE A 197 -5.34 31.40 -11.13
N HIS A 198 -4.75 30.29 -10.68
CA HIS A 198 -3.70 29.59 -11.40
C HIS A 198 -3.69 28.10 -11.05
N ASN A 199 -3.14 27.25 -11.91
CA ASN A 199 -2.74 25.90 -11.52
C ASN A 199 -1.35 25.92 -10.88
N LYS A 200 -1.08 24.97 -9.97
CA LYS A 200 0.20 24.85 -9.26
C LYS A 200 1.37 24.59 -10.21
N VAL A 201 1.13 23.84 -11.29
CA VAL A 201 2.12 23.54 -12.33
C VAL A 201 1.54 23.95 -13.68
N ASP A 202 1.91 25.12 -14.17
CA ASP A 202 1.52 25.63 -15.48
C ASP A 202 2.77 25.73 -16.38
N PRO A 203 2.83 24.96 -17.49
CA PRO A 203 3.99 24.95 -18.37
C PRO A 203 4.07 26.15 -19.32
N ASN A 204 3.03 26.98 -19.41
CA ASN A 204 2.91 28.08 -20.36
C ASN A 204 3.08 29.45 -19.71
N VAL A 205 2.51 29.65 -18.52
CA VAL A 205 2.63 30.89 -17.74
C VAL A 205 3.09 30.52 -16.35
N ASP A 206 4.20 31.07 -15.89
CA ASP A 206 4.72 30.77 -14.56
C ASP A 206 3.71 31.21 -13.47
N PRO A 207 3.23 30.29 -12.60
CA PRO A 207 2.34 30.63 -11.49
C PRO A 207 2.89 31.72 -10.57
N GLN A 208 4.22 31.86 -10.51
CA GLN A 208 4.90 32.90 -9.73
C GLN A 208 4.47 34.31 -10.16
N TRP A 209 4.11 34.53 -11.43
CA TRP A 209 3.65 35.85 -11.87
C TRP A 209 2.33 36.24 -11.19
N THR A 210 1.42 35.28 -11.01
CA THR A 210 0.16 35.51 -10.28
C THR A 210 0.41 35.75 -8.80
N ILE A 211 1.32 34.98 -8.20
CA ILE A 211 1.72 35.14 -6.80
C ILE A 211 2.32 36.54 -6.58
N ASP A 212 3.23 36.97 -7.45
CA ASP A 212 3.89 38.27 -7.37
C ASP A 212 2.92 39.44 -7.54
N TRP A 213 1.98 39.35 -8.49
CA TRP A 213 0.93 40.37 -8.65
C TRP A 213 0.15 40.57 -7.35
N VAL A 214 -0.40 39.49 -6.79
CA VAL A 214 -1.26 39.58 -5.60
C VAL A 214 -0.47 40.04 -4.38
N ASN A 215 0.76 39.53 -4.20
CA ASN A 215 1.61 39.95 -3.09
C ASN A 215 1.96 41.44 -3.16
N LYS A 216 2.33 41.95 -4.34
CA LYS A 216 2.68 43.37 -4.53
C LYS A 216 1.47 44.29 -4.40
N ILE A 217 0.28 43.85 -4.84
CA ILE A 217 -0.96 44.60 -4.60
C ILE A 217 -1.19 44.71 -3.09
N ASN A 218 -1.12 43.58 -2.36
CA ASN A 218 -1.37 43.54 -0.92
C ASN A 218 -0.31 44.26 -0.08
N SER A 219 0.92 44.38 -0.57
CA SER A 219 2.00 45.13 0.09
C SER A 219 2.06 46.62 -0.28
N SER A 220 1.15 47.11 -1.14
CA SER A 220 1.12 48.52 -1.55
C SER A 220 0.71 49.43 -0.38
N VAL A 221 1.06 50.73 -0.46
CA VAL A 221 0.72 51.73 0.57
C VAL A 221 -0.10 52.86 -0.08
N PRO A 222 -1.35 53.09 0.37
CA PRO A 222 -2.08 52.33 1.39
C PRO A 222 -2.43 50.90 0.92
N ALA A 223 -2.56 49.98 1.87
CA ALA A 223 -2.95 48.61 1.58
C ALA A 223 -4.34 48.56 0.92
N PRO A 224 -4.57 47.64 -0.04
CA PRO A 224 -5.85 47.51 -0.73
C PRO A 224 -6.95 47.07 0.25
N VAL A 225 -8.15 47.62 0.07
CA VAL A 225 -9.36 47.22 0.80
C VAL A 225 -10.48 46.96 -0.22
N PRO A 226 -10.89 45.70 -0.44
CA PRO A 226 -10.40 44.47 0.19
C PRO A 226 -9.00 44.06 -0.31
N PRO A 227 -8.29 43.19 0.43
CA PRO A 227 -7.07 42.55 -0.07
C PRO A 227 -7.31 41.78 -1.38
N ALA A 228 -6.33 41.83 -2.29
CA ALA A 228 -6.31 40.98 -3.46
C ALA A 228 -6.19 39.51 -3.05
N LYS A 229 -6.95 38.65 -3.71
CA LYS A 229 -7.04 37.23 -3.43
C LYS A 229 -6.39 36.41 -4.54
N MET A 230 -5.84 35.25 -4.18
CA MET A 230 -5.44 34.24 -5.16
C MET A 230 -5.94 32.84 -4.80
N THR A 231 -6.19 32.03 -5.82
CA THR A 231 -6.48 30.60 -5.70
C THR A 231 -5.51 29.83 -6.60
N ILE A 232 -4.67 28.99 -5.99
CA ILE A 232 -3.77 28.08 -6.73
C ILE A 232 -4.35 26.68 -6.66
N PHE A 233 -4.87 26.17 -7.77
CA PHE A 233 -5.40 24.81 -7.86
C PHE A 233 -4.25 23.81 -7.81
N ASN A 234 -4.40 22.74 -7.02
CA ASN A 234 -3.44 21.63 -6.98
C ASN A 234 -3.59 20.73 -8.21
N ALA A 235 -3.41 21.30 -9.40
CA ALA A 235 -3.52 20.68 -10.70
C ALA A 235 -2.28 21.01 -11.55
N SER A 236 -2.07 20.23 -12.61
CA SER A 236 -1.01 20.44 -13.62
C SER A 236 -1.64 20.72 -14.99
N GLY A 237 -1.03 21.63 -15.75
CA GLY A 237 -1.51 22.08 -17.06
C GLY A 237 -1.93 23.55 -17.08
N HIS A 238 -2.08 24.11 -18.28
CA HIS A 238 -2.38 25.53 -18.46
C HIS A 238 -3.85 25.91 -18.16
N ASP A 239 -4.78 24.95 -18.25
CA ASP A 239 -6.21 25.21 -18.02
C ASP A 239 -6.54 25.32 -16.53
N ALA A 240 -6.46 26.53 -15.99
CA ALA A 240 -7.04 26.90 -14.70
C ALA A 240 -8.49 27.43 -14.83
N TRP A 241 -8.93 27.73 -16.06
CA TRP A 241 -10.18 28.46 -16.32
C TRP A 241 -11.43 27.59 -16.30
N THR A 242 -11.32 26.31 -16.65
CA THR A 242 -12.44 25.36 -16.57
C THR A 242 -12.97 25.29 -15.14
N GLN A 243 -12.07 25.24 -14.15
CA GLN A 243 -12.47 25.27 -12.74
C GLN A 243 -12.83 26.68 -12.27
N ALA A 244 -12.00 27.69 -12.54
CA ALA A 244 -12.22 29.05 -12.04
C ALA A 244 -13.56 29.68 -12.48
N TYR A 245 -14.01 29.41 -13.71
CA TYR A 245 -15.28 29.93 -14.22
C TYR A 245 -16.47 29.00 -14.00
N SER A 246 -16.27 27.79 -13.46
CA SER A 246 -17.39 26.90 -13.19
C SER A 246 -18.34 27.53 -12.17
N PRO A 247 -19.65 27.68 -12.45
CA PRO A 247 -20.62 28.18 -11.49
C PRO A 247 -20.77 27.26 -10.26
N THR A 248 -20.39 25.99 -10.38
CA THR A 248 -20.38 25.00 -9.29
C THR A 248 -19.12 25.08 -8.43
N TYR A 249 -18.05 25.69 -8.93
CA TYR A 249 -16.86 25.91 -8.12
C TYR A 249 -17.11 27.10 -7.19
N LYS A 250 -17.11 26.83 -5.89
CA LYS A 250 -17.28 27.85 -4.85
C LYS A 250 -16.00 27.99 -4.06
N ASP A 251 -15.67 29.23 -3.73
CA ASP A 251 -14.61 29.54 -2.80
C ASP A 251 -14.82 28.81 -1.47
N PRO A 252 -13.84 28.03 -0.97
CA PRO A 252 -13.97 27.40 0.32
C PRO A 252 -14.06 28.41 1.47
N VAL A 253 -13.65 29.67 1.29
CA VAL A 253 -13.74 30.70 2.35
C VAL A 253 -15.08 31.44 2.32
N SER A 254 -15.45 32.06 1.20
CA SER A 254 -16.66 32.88 1.07
C SER A 254 -17.91 32.12 0.64
N GLY A 255 -17.79 30.87 0.15
CA GLY A 255 -18.92 30.11 -0.40
C GLY A 255 -19.46 30.66 -1.74
N GLN A 256 -18.80 31.65 -2.31
CA GLN A 256 -19.19 32.31 -3.56
C GLN A 256 -18.44 31.71 -4.75
N ASN A 257 -19.11 31.55 -5.88
CA ASN A 257 -18.41 31.41 -7.16
C ASN A 257 -17.86 32.77 -7.63
N VAL A 258 -17.05 32.77 -8.70
CA VAL A 258 -16.40 34.00 -9.17
C VAL A 258 -17.39 35.11 -9.57
N TYR A 259 -18.60 34.75 -10.00
CA TYR A 259 -19.64 35.69 -10.43
C TYR A 259 -20.35 36.34 -9.25
N GLU A 260 -20.74 35.53 -8.26
CA GLU A 260 -21.30 36.00 -6.98
C GLU A 260 -20.29 36.90 -6.26
N TRP A 261 -19.01 36.53 -6.28
CA TRP A 261 -17.93 37.36 -5.75
C TRP A 261 -17.82 38.70 -6.48
N MET A 262 -17.79 38.73 -7.82
CA MET A 262 -17.80 39.99 -8.58
C MET A 262 -19.03 40.86 -8.23
N LEU A 263 -20.22 40.25 -8.14
CA LEU A 263 -21.47 40.93 -7.78
C LEU A 263 -21.53 41.42 -6.33
N SER A 264 -20.66 40.93 -5.45
CA SER A 264 -20.53 41.49 -4.10
C SER A 264 -19.89 42.90 -4.11
N TYR A 265 -19.29 43.32 -5.23
CA TYR A 265 -18.64 44.62 -5.39
C TYR A 265 -19.35 45.52 -6.40
N SER A 266 -19.43 46.82 -6.07
CA SER A 266 -19.86 47.90 -6.95
C SER A 266 -19.06 49.18 -6.67
N LEU A 267 -18.94 50.09 -7.64
CA LEU A 267 -18.22 51.36 -7.46
C LEU A 267 -18.85 52.30 -6.40
N ASN A 268 -20.12 52.10 -6.03
CA ASN A 268 -20.87 52.95 -5.09
C ASN A 268 -20.97 52.41 -3.67
N THR A 269 -20.52 51.18 -3.43
CA THR A 269 -20.50 50.58 -2.09
C THR A 269 -19.09 50.66 -1.56
N THR A 270 -18.88 51.29 -0.39
CA THR A 270 -17.75 50.90 0.47
C THR A 270 -17.76 49.38 0.58
N PRO A 271 -16.62 48.69 0.43
CA PRO A 271 -16.57 47.23 0.53
C PRO A 271 -17.37 46.80 1.75
N PRO A 272 -18.29 45.83 1.65
CA PRO A 272 -18.95 45.31 2.84
C PRO A 272 -17.85 44.94 3.84
N PRO A 273 -18.01 45.22 5.14
CA PRO A 273 -17.06 44.71 6.12
C PRO A 273 -16.93 43.20 5.87
N PRO A 274 -15.71 42.64 5.98
CA PRO A 274 -15.54 41.19 5.87
C PRO A 274 -16.58 40.53 6.79
N PRO A 275 -17.18 39.39 6.38
CA PRO A 275 -18.21 38.75 7.18
C PRO A 275 -17.74 38.70 8.64
N ALA A 276 -18.61 39.12 9.57
CA ALA A 276 -18.25 39.32 10.97
C ALA A 276 -17.66 38.07 11.64
N ASN A 277 -17.83 36.92 10.99
CA ASN A 277 -17.33 35.63 11.39
C ASN A 277 -16.49 35.03 10.24
N LYS A 278 -15.31 34.53 10.58
CA LYS A 278 -14.34 33.92 9.64
C LYS A 278 -14.73 32.48 9.36
N ARG A 279 -14.59 32.05 8.11
CA ARG A 279 -14.52 30.62 7.76
C ARG A 279 -13.06 30.18 7.74
N ILE A 280 -12.69 29.27 8.64
CA ILE A 280 -11.33 28.79 8.86
C ILE A 280 -11.24 27.36 8.33
N VAL A 281 -10.44 27.15 7.28
CA VAL A 281 -10.19 25.79 6.78
C VAL A 281 -9.24 25.07 7.74
N VAL A 282 -9.72 23.99 8.36
CA VAL A 282 -8.96 23.21 9.35
C VAL A 282 -8.15 22.13 8.64
N GLN A 283 -6.84 22.23 8.72
CA GLN A 283 -5.93 21.24 8.15
C GLN A 283 -5.54 20.18 9.19
N PRO A 284 -5.21 18.94 8.79
CA PRO A 284 -4.59 17.97 9.69
C PRO A 284 -3.32 18.56 10.32
N ASN A 285 -3.14 18.33 11.62
CA ASN A 285 -1.96 18.81 12.36
C ASN A 285 -1.19 17.68 13.08
N ARG A 286 -1.66 16.42 12.96
CA ARG A 286 -0.98 15.24 13.50
C ARG A 286 -1.19 14.03 12.60
N GLY A 287 -0.29 13.84 11.63
CA GLY A 287 -0.47 12.82 10.60
C GLY A 287 -1.68 13.17 9.74
N SER A 288 -2.60 12.22 9.54
CA SER A 288 -3.89 12.50 8.89
C SER A 288 -4.99 12.92 9.89
N GLY A 289 -4.67 13.03 11.19
CA GLY A 289 -5.60 13.45 12.23
C GLY A 289 -5.65 14.97 12.47
N ILE A 290 -6.78 15.42 13.02
CA ILE A 290 -6.98 16.77 13.56
C ILE A 290 -6.99 16.68 15.10
N TYR A 291 -6.11 17.44 15.76
CA TYR A 291 -5.95 17.43 17.22
C TYR A 291 -5.62 18.80 17.78
N TYR A 292 -6.62 19.53 18.26
CA TYR A 292 -6.43 20.85 18.88
C TYR A 292 -6.81 20.82 20.36
N THR A 293 -5.85 21.03 21.25
CA THR A 293 -6.06 21.07 22.71
C THR A 293 -6.55 22.44 23.20
N ASP A 294 -6.41 23.47 22.37
CA ASP A 294 -6.98 24.81 22.55
C ASP A 294 -7.33 25.39 21.18
N ALA A 295 -8.46 24.94 20.62
CA ALA A 295 -8.88 25.27 19.26
C ALA A 295 -9.07 26.77 19.07
N MET A 296 -9.62 27.49 20.06
CA MET A 296 -9.79 28.96 19.98
C MET A 296 -8.46 29.65 19.72
N LYS A 297 -7.43 29.33 20.51
CA LYS A 297 -6.12 29.95 20.38
C LYS A 297 -5.34 29.44 19.18
N GLN A 298 -5.32 28.13 18.95
CA GLN A 298 -4.50 27.49 17.93
C GLN A 298 -4.99 27.75 16.51
N LEU A 299 -6.30 27.92 16.32
CA LEU A 299 -6.92 28.25 15.03
C LEU A 299 -7.32 29.72 14.92
N ASN A 300 -7.12 30.53 15.98
CA ASN A 300 -7.52 31.94 16.05
C ASN A 300 -9.02 32.15 15.78
N VAL A 301 -9.84 31.30 16.41
CA VAL A 301 -11.31 31.26 16.29
C VAL A 301 -11.93 32.30 17.20
N ASN A 302 -12.97 32.98 16.72
CA ASN A 302 -13.83 33.86 17.48
C ASN A 302 -15.25 33.28 17.53
N PRO A 303 -16.07 33.61 18.55
CA PRO A 303 -17.48 33.21 18.57
C PRO A 303 -18.19 33.60 17.28
N GLY A 304 -18.85 32.62 16.65
CA GLY A 304 -19.55 32.75 15.39
C GLY A 304 -18.77 32.27 14.17
N ASP A 305 -17.46 32.09 14.28
CA ASP A 305 -16.61 31.59 13.19
C ASP A 305 -17.03 30.17 12.77
N THR A 306 -16.70 29.82 11.52
CA THR A 306 -16.97 28.49 10.95
C THR A 306 -15.66 27.74 10.73
N LEU A 307 -15.49 26.59 11.39
CA LEU A 307 -14.43 25.63 11.11
C LEU A 307 -14.85 24.71 9.96
N CYS A 308 -14.10 24.78 8.86
CA CYS A 308 -14.36 24.11 7.60
C CYS A 308 -13.38 22.94 7.45
N ILE A 309 -13.85 21.71 7.56
CA ILE A 309 -13.03 20.49 7.45
C ILE A 309 -13.06 20.00 6.00
N PRO A 310 -11.93 20.02 5.27
CA PRO A 310 -11.88 19.57 3.88
C PRO A 310 -12.31 18.11 3.70
N ALA A 311 -12.90 17.78 2.56
CA ALA A 311 -13.16 16.40 2.18
C ALA A 311 -11.88 15.56 2.19
N GLY A 312 -11.96 14.34 2.70
CA GLY A 312 -10.81 13.46 2.88
C GLY A 312 -11.00 12.44 3.99
N ASP A 313 -9.95 11.64 4.19
CA ASP A 313 -9.89 10.58 5.21
C ASP A 313 -9.04 11.06 6.38
N TYR A 314 -9.57 10.90 7.59
CA TYR A 314 -8.95 11.36 8.83
C TYR A 314 -8.87 10.23 9.84
N ASP A 315 -7.70 10.04 10.47
CA ASP A 315 -7.54 9.03 11.52
C ASP A 315 -8.44 9.30 12.73
N TYR A 316 -8.60 10.57 13.09
CA TYR A 316 -9.46 11.06 14.18
C TYR A 316 -9.58 12.59 14.09
N ILE A 317 -10.62 13.15 14.71
CA ILE A 317 -10.81 14.59 14.83
C ILE A 317 -11.07 14.95 16.29
N GLN A 318 -10.31 15.89 16.84
CA GLN A 318 -10.50 16.38 18.19
C GLN A 318 -10.38 17.91 18.27
N PHE A 319 -11.38 18.51 18.90
CA PHE A 319 -11.36 19.90 19.32
C PHE A 319 -11.52 20.00 20.84
N SER A 320 -10.66 20.80 21.46
CA SER A 320 -10.78 21.18 22.85
C SER A 320 -10.83 22.69 23.02
N LYS A 321 -11.52 23.16 24.07
CA LYS A 321 -11.66 24.58 24.43
C LYS A 321 -12.22 25.46 23.33
N LEU A 322 -13.07 24.91 22.46
CA LEU A 322 -13.83 25.70 21.49
C LEU A 322 -14.98 26.39 22.23
N ALA A 323 -15.11 27.71 22.12
CA ALA A 323 -16.09 28.47 22.89
C ALA A 323 -16.76 29.56 22.03
N GLY A 324 -17.99 29.32 21.61
CA GLY A 324 -18.85 30.34 21.01
C GLY A 324 -19.66 31.13 22.05
N THR A 325 -20.76 31.72 21.61
CA THR A 325 -21.82 32.25 22.48
C THR A 325 -23.18 31.81 21.97
N ASN A 326 -24.22 31.97 22.80
CA ASN A 326 -25.60 31.63 22.41
C ASN A 326 -26.02 32.28 21.07
N ASP A 327 -25.66 33.55 20.87
CA ASP A 327 -26.03 34.30 19.65
C ASP A 327 -25.05 34.04 18.48
N LYS A 328 -23.86 33.50 18.78
CA LYS A 328 -22.78 33.28 17.82
C LYS A 328 -22.06 31.96 18.14
N PRO A 329 -22.72 30.81 17.92
CA PRO A 329 -22.07 29.52 18.10
C PRO A 329 -20.96 29.34 17.07
N VAL A 330 -19.89 28.62 17.42
CA VAL A 330 -18.88 28.21 16.43
C VAL A 330 -19.44 27.05 15.61
N VAL A 331 -19.40 27.14 14.28
CA VAL A 331 -19.94 26.09 13.40
C VAL A 331 -18.79 25.23 12.87
N ILE A 332 -18.84 23.91 13.05
CA ILE A 332 -17.92 22.95 12.43
C ILE A 332 -18.67 22.25 11.29
N THR A 333 -18.12 22.29 10.07
CA THR A 333 -18.78 21.72 8.89
C THR A 333 -17.80 21.11 7.89
N ASN A 334 -18.26 20.17 7.07
CA ASN A 334 -17.49 19.57 5.98
C ASN A 334 -17.40 20.54 4.78
N CYS A 335 -16.33 20.43 3.99
CA CYS A 335 -16.06 21.33 2.88
C CYS A 335 -15.51 20.63 1.65
N GLY A 336 -16.13 20.86 0.49
CA GLY A 336 -15.66 20.32 -0.79
C GLY A 336 -15.88 18.82 -0.94
N GLY A 337 -16.81 18.24 -0.19
CA GLY A 337 -17.18 16.82 -0.26
C GLY A 337 -17.30 16.13 1.11
N LEU A 338 -17.25 14.80 1.09
CA LEU A 338 -17.44 13.94 2.27
C LEU A 338 -16.16 13.90 3.13
N VAL A 339 -16.32 14.05 4.44
CA VAL A 339 -15.27 13.84 5.43
C VAL A 339 -15.46 12.45 6.05
N ARG A 340 -14.47 11.57 5.92
CA ARG A 340 -14.48 10.23 6.52
C ARG A 340 -13.52 10.18 7.70
N VAL A 341 -13.96 9.69 8.85
CA VAL A 341 -13.18 9.69 10.09
C VAL A 341 -13.11 8.28 10.68
N GLY A 342 -11.95 7.88 11.19
CA GLY A 342 -11.78 6.70 12.04
C GLY A 342 -11.32 5.42 11.33
N VAL A 343 -11.52 5.28 10.02
CA VAL A 343 -11.17 4.07 9.25
C VAL A 343 -9.69 3.67 9.35
N ASN A 344 -8.79 4.65 9.35
CA ASN A 344 -7.34 4.42 9.46
C ASN A 344 -6.80 4.62 10.88
N SER A 345 -7.69 4.83 11.87
CA SER A 345 -7.27 5.14 13.22
C SER A 345 -6.50 3.99 13.85
N THR A 346 -5.41 4.30 14.56
CA THR A 346 -4.78 3.41 15.54
C THR A 346 -5.30 3.65 16.95
N ALA A 347 -6.17 4.65 17.16
CA ALA A 347 -6.67 5.01 18.48
C ALA A 347 -7.72 4.00 18.95
N THR A 348 -7.98 3.98 20.26
CA THR A 348 -8.96 3.07 20.89
C THR A 348 -10.10 3.79 21.61
N ALA A 349 -10.07 5.13 21.66
CA ALA A 349 -11.03 5.91 22.42
C ALA A 349 -12.27 6.33 21.60
N ALA A 350 -12.12 7.30 20.70
CA ALA A 350 -13.23 7.87 19.94
C ALA A 350 -12.75 8.44 18.59
N ALA A 351 -13.62 8.43 17.58
CA ALA A 351 -13.30 8.92 16.24
C ALA A 351 -13.40 10.45 16.14
N PHE A 352 -14.45 11.04 16.74
CA PHE A 352 -14.67 12.49 16.78
C PHE A 352 -14.91 12.95 18.22
N VAL A 353 -14.02 13.82 18.73
CA VAL A 353 -13.95 14.22 20.14
C VAL A 353 -14.15 15.73 20.31
N PHE A 354 -15.04 16.10 21.21
CA PHE A 354 -15.19 17.44 21.77
C PHE A 354 -14.96 17.37 23.29
N SER A 355 -14.00 18.15 23.77
CA SER A 355 -13.60 18.18 25.18
C SER A 355 -13.52 19.62 25.65
N THR A 356 -14.12 19.99 26.79
CA THR A 356 -14.21 21.39 27.27
C THR A 356 -14.77 22.40 26.25
N CYS A 357 -15.67 21.99 25.35
CA CYS A 357 -16.23 22.87 24.30
C CYS A 357 -17.61 23.43 24.69
N SER A 358 -17.91 24.68 24.31
CA SER A 358 -19.22 25.31 24.54
C SER A 358 -19.71 26.16 23.37
N TYR A 359 -21.03 26.23 23.19
CA TYR A 359 -21.72 27.02 22.15
C TYR A 359 -21.17 26.73 20.75
N PHE A 360 -21.34 25.49 20.30
CA PHE A 360 -20.86 25.07 18.98
C PHE A 360 -21.86 24.18 18.25
N LYS A 361 -21.70 24.08 16.93
CA LYS A 361 -22.50 23.21 16.08
C LYS A 361 -21.60 22.25 15.31
N LEU A 362 -21.96 20.97 15.23
CA LEU A 362 -21.40 20.05 14.25
C LEU A 362 -22.46 19.81 13.17
N GLU A 363 -22.24 20.38 11.99
CA GLU A 363 -23.18 20.36 10.87
C GLU A 363 -22.54 19.68 9.67
N GLY A 364 -23.03 18.49 9.32
CA GLY A 364 -22.50 17.73 8.19
C GLY A 364 -23.06 18.08 6.82
N THR A 365 -23.70 19.23 6.58
CA THR A 365 -24.23 19.54 5.23
C THR A 365 -23.58 20.74 4.55
N GLY A 366 -22.30 21.01 4.84
CA GLY A 366 -21.50 22.01 4.14
C GLY A 366 -21.30 21.75 2.62
N ASP A 367 -21.87 20.66 2.11
CA ASP A 367 -22.21 20.42 0.70
C ASP A 367 -23.63 19.80 0.62
N THR A 368 -24.59 20.51 0.01
CA THR A 368 -26.01 20.09 -0.06
C THR A 368 -26.25 18.82 -0.87
N SER A 369 -25.26 18.34 -1.62
CA SER A 369 -25.34 17.06 -2.33
C SER A 369 -25.09 15.84 -1.42
N LEU A 370 -24.58 16.07 -0.21
CA LEU A 370 -24.27 15.04 0.77
C LEU A 370 -25.27 15.11 1.94
N PRO A 371 -26.14 14.12 2.13
CA PRO A 371 -27.13 14.15 3.20
C PRO A 371 -26.54 14.24 4.61
N TYR A 372 -25.32 13.75 4.83
CA TYR A 372 -24.68 13.75 6.15
C TYR A 372 -23.28 14.36 6.17
N GLY A 373 -22.55 14.49 5.04
CA GLY A 373 -21.20 15.11 4.89
C GLY A 373 -20.04 14.75 5.84
N PHE A 374 -20.29 14.12 6.99
CA PHE A 374 -19.39 13.42 7.87
C PHE A 374 -19.83 11.95 7.95
N ASP A 375 -18.88 11.08 7.70
CA ASP A 375 -18.99 9.62 7.80
C ASP A 375 -18.00 9.16 8.88
N VAL A 376 -18.52 8.79 10.04
CA VAL A 376 -17.77 8.53 11.27
C VAL A 376 -17.80 7.05 11.59
N ASN A 377 -16.68 6.39 11.32
CA ASN A 377 -16.48 4.97 11.61
C ASN A 377 -15.86 4.78 13.01
N GLY A 378 -16.56 4.07 13.87
CA GLY A 378 -16.10 3.74 15.22
C GLY A 378 -15.38 2.39 15.34
N THR A 379 -14.81 1.85 14.25
CA THR A 379 -13.90 0.70 14.29
C THR A 379 -12.53 1.08 13.75
N ASN A 380 -11.50 0.92 14.56
CA ASN A 380 -10.14 1.27 14.18
C ASN A 380 -9.54 0.26 13.17
N GLN A 381 -8.37 0.54 12.60
CA GLN A 381 -7.76 -0.32 11.58
C GLN A 381 -7.38 -1.73 12.09
N HIS A 382 -7.33 -1.93 13.41
CA HIS A 382 -7.09 -3.22 14.06
C HIS A 382 -8.37 -3.99 14.38
N GLY A 383 -9.54 -3.43 14.03
CA GLY A 383 -10.85 -4.02 14.31
C GLY A 383 -11.37 -3.72 15.74
N GLU A 384 -10.70 -2.85 16.49
CA GLU A 384 -11.11 -2.49 17.85
C GLU A 384 -12.20 -1.41 17.82
N LYS A 385 -13.17 -1.50 18.74
CA LYS A 385 -14.33 -0.63 18.78
C LYS A 385 -14.04 0.65 19.57
N MET A 386 -14.28 1.80 18.94
CA MET A 386 -14.15 3.17 19.44
C MET A 386 -15.53 3.84 19.53
N PHE A 387 -15.68 4.87 20.35
CA PHE A 387 -16.86 5.72 20.29
C PHE A 387 -16.92 6.46 18.95
N GLY A 388 -18.11 6.67 18.40
CA GLY A 388 -18.31 7.50 17.21
C GLY A 388 -18.05 8.97 17.53
N LEU A 389 -19.05 9.61 18.14
CA LEU A 389 -18.98 10.98 18.64
C LEU A 389 -18.86 10.98 20.18
N PHE A 390 -17.91 11.76 20.70
CA PHE A 390 -17.69 11.92 22.14
C PHE A 390 -17.74 13.41 22.53
N PHE A 391 -18.64 13.74 23.45
CA PHE A 391 -18.83 15.06 24.04
C PHE A 391 -18.59 14.95 25.55
N GLY A 392 -17.36 15.24 25.98
CA GLY A 392 -16.95 15.01 27.36
C GLY A 392 -16.16 16.16 27.96
N ASP A 393 -15.58 15.90 29.12
CA ASP A 393 -14.69 16.81 29.87
C ASP A 393 -15.26 18.23 29.99
N GLY A 394 -16.53 18.36 30.37
CA GLY A 394 -17.18 19.66 30.57
C GLY A 394 -17.69 20.33 29.30
N SER A 395 -17.95 19.59 28.23
CA SER A 395 -18.57 20.14 27.02
C SER A 395 -20.09 20.37 27.20
N THR A 396 -20.63 21.48 26.70
CA THR A 396 -22.04 21.92 26.86
C THR A 396 -22.50 22.78 25.66
N ASP A 397 -23.78 23.13 25.58
CA ASP A 397 -24.32 24.09 24.60
C ASP A 397 -23.96 23.72 23.16
N PHE A 398 -24.41 22.53 22.71
CA PHE A 398 -24.05 22.00 21.41
C PHE A 398 -25.23 21.47 20.60
N ASP A 399 -25.09 21.60 19.29
CA ASP A 399 -26.07 21.19 18.29
C ASP A 399 -25.38 20.32 17.24
N VAL A 400 -25.78 19.04 17.14
CA VAL A 400 -25.10 18.04 16.31
C VAL A 400 -26.12 17.45 15.37
N HIS A 401 -25.88 17.60 14.07
CA HIS A 401 -26.81 17.10 13.09
C HIS A 401 -26.22 16.73 11.74
N HIS A 402 -26.97 15.85 11.05
CA HIS A 402 -26.62 15.31 9.75
C HIS A 402 -25.21 14.70 9.82
N VAL A 403 -25.02 13.63 10.57
CA VAL A 403 -23.76 12.86 10.60
C VAL A 403 -24.12 11.38 10.50
N TYR A 404 -23.37 10.64 9.68
CA TYR A 404 -23.49 9.19 9.60
C TYR A 404 -22.48 8.56 10.56
N VAL A 405 -22.95 7.85 11.59
CA VAL A 405 -22.10 7.19 12.59
C VAL A 405 -22.30 5.69 12.50
N HIS A 406 -21.24 4.91 12.33
CA HIS A 406 -21.39 3.48 12.18
C HIS A 406 -20.26 2.64 12.76
N ASP A 407 -20.56 1.36 12.98
CA ASP A 407 -19.65 0.33 13.46
C ASP A 407 -18.91 0.73 14.75
N ALA A 408 -19.57 1.46 15.64
CA ALA A 408 -18.97 2.03 16.84
C ALA A 408 -19.14 1.15 18.09
N SER A 409 -18.39 1.42 19.15
CA SER A 409 -18.74 0.90 20.48
C SER A 409 -20.04 1.56 20.95
N MET A 410 -20.15 2.88 20.87
CA MET A 410 -21.37 3.67 21.02
C MET A 410 -21.43 4.73 19.92
N PHE A 411 -22.61 5.06 19.40
CA PHE A 411 -22.71 6.10 18.36
C PHE A 411 -22.41 7.47 18.93
N VAL A 412 -23.07 7.83 20.03
CA VAL A 412 -22.86 9.10 20.72
C VAL A 412 -22.67 8.85 22.21
N GLN A 413 -21.61 9.43 22.77
CA GLN A 413 -21.46 9.57 24.20
C GLN A 413 -21.39 11.05 24.57
N ALA A 414 -22.31 11.52 25.41
CA ALA A 414 -22.35 12.89 25.90
C ALA A 414 -22.41 12.91 27.43
N LYS A 415 -21.24 12.95 28.07
CA LYS A 415 -21.11 12.90 29.54
C LYS A 415 -19.75 13.39 30.00
N THR A 416 -19.73 13.96 31.19
CA THR A 416 -18.52 14.26 31.96
C THR A 416 -18.46 13.39 33.22
N LEU A 417 -17.36 12.66 33.42
CA LEU A 417 -17.14 11.85 34.61
C LEU A 417 -16.72 12.73 35.80
N GLN A 418 -17.19 12.43 37.01
CA GLN A 418 -16.76 13.13 38.22
C GLN A 418 -15.44 12.51 38.72
N SER A 419 -14.45 13.34 39.05
CA SER A 419 -13.17 12.88 39.59
C SER A 419 -12.65 13.83 40.68
N CYS A 420 -11.84 13.32 41.61
CA CYS A 420 -11.11 14.15 42.58
C CYS A 420 -10.27 15.23 41.91
N ASP A 421 -9.71 14.91 40.74
CA ASP A 421 -8.81 15.82 40.03
C ASP A 421 -9.56 16.93 39.28
N HIS A 422 -10.89 16.82 39.17
CA HIS A 422 -11.76 17.73 38.43
C HIS A 422 -13.03 18.08 39.21
N PRO A 423 -12.92 18.80 40.35
CA PRO A 423 -14.06 19.24 41.15
C PRO A 423 -14.98 20.23 40.41
N GLU A 424 -14.47 20.87 39.34
CA GLU A 424 -15.26 21.72 38.46
C GLU A 424 -16.35 20.96 37.70
N TRP A 425 -16.27 19.63 37.58
CA TRP A 425 -17.26 18.78 36.90
C TRP A 425 -18.31 18.16 37.83
N TRP A 426 -18.26 18.47 39.12
CA TRP A 426 -19.19 17.92 40.10
C TRP A 426 -20.56 18.61 40.03
N GLU A 427 -21.57 17.97 40.63
CA GLU A 427 -22.88 18.58 40.88
C GLU A 427 -22.72 20.00 41.48
N GLY A 428 -23.46 20.97 40.92
CA GLY A 428 -23.42 22.38 41.34
C GLY A 428 -22.31 23.22 40.71
N SER A 429 -21.25 22.61 40.19
CA SER A 429 -20.14 23.31 39.51
C SER A 429 -20.27 23.28 37.99
N PHE A 430 -20.78 22.18 37.43
CA PHE A 430 -20.99 22.01 35.99
C PHE A 430 -22.44 21.64 35.69
N LEU A 431 -22.94 22.21 34.60
CA LEU A 431 -24.26 21.96 34.03
C LEU A 431 -24.09 21.75 32.54
N MET A 432 -24.47 20.58 32.04
CA MET A 432 -24.53 20.33 30.61
C MET A 432 -25.90 20.78 30.12
N LYS A 433 -25.97 21.79 29.25
CA LYS A 433 -27.25 22.38 28.85
C LYS A 433 -27.35 22.64 27.36
N ASN A 434 -28.58 22.90 26.89
CA ASN A 434 -28.87 23.26 25.50
C ASN A 434 -28.29 22.25 24.50
N ILE A 435 -28.58 20.97 24.74
CA ILE A 435 -28.05 19.85 23.97
C ILE A 435 -29.05 19.50 22.87
N LYS A 436 -28.61 19.54 21.61
CA LYS A 436 -29.40 19.06 20.47
C LYS A 436 -28.63 17.99 19.71
N ILE A 437 -29.28 16.85 19.53
CA ILE A 437 -28.75 15.71 18.77
C ILE A 437 -29.85 15.26 17.82
N HIS A 438 -29.69 15.54 16.52
CA HIS A 438 -30.73 15.29 15.54
C HIS A 438 -30.27 14.99 14.13
N ASP A 439 -31.14 14.44 13.29
CA ASP A 439 -30.84 14.07 11.90
C ASP A 439 -29.60 13.15 11.77
N LEU A 440 -29.29 12.37 12.81
CA LEU A 440 -28.20 11.40 12.74
C LEU A 440 -28.68 10.10 12.11
N LEU A 441 -27.82 9.53 11.28
CA LEU A 441 -27.97 8.17 10.78
C LEU A 441 -26.96 7.28 11.51
N CYS A 442 -27.45 6.24 12.17
CA CYS A 442 -26.63 5.42 13.05
C CYS A 442 -26.79 3.92 12.79
N ARG A 443 -25.70 3.19 12.55
CA ARG A 443 -25.73 1.75 12.22
C ARG A 443 -24.68 0.94 12.97
N ASN A 444 -25.10 -0.13 13.63
CA ASN A 444 -24.24 -1.11 14.32
C ASN A 444 -23.40 -0.53 15.47
N SER A 445 -23.96 -0.53 16.69
CA SER A 445 -23.18 -0.28 17.91
C SER A 445 -22.95 -1.58 18.70
N THR A 446 -21.76 -1.74 19.29
CA THR A 446 -21.49 -2.87 20.20
C THR A 446 -22.24 -2.72 21.54
N TRP A 447 -22.42 -1.48 21.99
CA TRP A 447 -23.09 -1.12 23.24
C TRP A 447 -24.28 -0.19 22.96
N GLU A 448 -24.46 0.87 23.74
CA GLU A 448 -25.55 1.84 23.57
C GLU A 448 -25.47 2.57 22.23
N GLY A 449 -26.62 2.96 21.68
CA GLY A 449 -26.67 3.91 20.58
C GLY A 449 -26.24 5.29 21.08
N PHE A 450 -27.11 5.94 21.85
CA PHE A 450 -26.79 7.21 22.53
C PHE A 450 -26.69 7.00 24.04
N TYR A 451 -25.56 7.41 24.62
CA TYR A 451 -25.32 7.43 26.06
C TYR A 451 -25.09 8.87 26.54
N ILE A 452 -26.14 9.46 27.11
CA ILE A 452 -26.17 10.86 27.54
C ILE A 452 -26.33 10.93 29.06
N GLY A 453 -25.45 11.67 29.73
CA GLY A 453 -25.36 11.75 31.17
C GLY A 453 -24.71 10.52 31.82
N ASN A 454 -24.70 10.47 33.15
CA ASN A 454 -24.11 9.37 33.91
C ASN A 454 -25.20 8.48 34.52
N THR A 455 -25.09 7.16 34.32
CA THR A 455 -25.94 6.17 34.98
C THR A 455 -25.69 6.07 36.49
N HIS A 456 -24.51 6.49 36.95
CA HIS A 456 -24.14 6.53 38.36
C HIS A 456 -24.38 7.93 38.94
N TYR A 457 -25.40 8.06 39.78
CA TYR A 457 -25.69 9.30 40.51
C TYR A 457 -24.57 9.66 41.50
N LEU A 458 -24.11 8.66 42.25
CA LEU A 458 -22.97 8.75 43.16
C LEU A 458 -21.79 7.98 42.57
N TYR A 459 -20.64 8.63 42.51
CA TYR A 459 -19.40 8.05 42.05
C TYR A 459 -18.29 8.29 43.08
N SER A 460 -17.49 7.27 43.34
CA SER A 460 -16.32 7.38 44.21
C SER A 460 -15.06 7.20 43.38
N SER A 461 -14.11 8.13 43.50
CA SER A 461 -12.81 8.09 42.83
C SER A 461 -11.73 8.45 43.83
N GLY A 462 -10.76 7.57 44.03
CA GLY A 462 -9.68 7.78 45.01
C GLY A 462 -10.20 8.11 46.42
N SER A 463 -9.79 9.25 46.97
CA SER A 463 -10.21 9.73 48.30
C SER A 463 -11.59 10.39 48.31
N CYS A 464 -12.14 10.79 47.15
CA CYS A 464 -13.44 11.44 47.07
C CYS A 464 -14.53 10.37 47.00
N GLN A 465 -15.38 10.33 48.02
CA GLN A 465 -16.46 9.37 48.13
C GLN A 465 -17.80 10.04 47.84
N ASN A 466 -18.70 9.34 47.14
CA ASN A 466 -20.07 9.78 46.89
C ASN A 466 -20.17 11.13 46.17
N MET A 467 -19.27 11.42 45.23
CA MET A 467 -19.38 12.60 44.36
C MET A 467 -20.62 12.45 43.48
N LYS A 468 -21.39 13.52 43.38
CA LYS A 468 -22.62 13.50 42.59
C LYS A 468 -22.41 13.96 41.15
N SER A 469 -23.17 13.37 40.23
CA SER A 469 -23.12 13.74 38.83
C SER A 469 -23.63 15.15 38.53
N HIS A 470 -23.04 15.77 37.51
CA HIS A 470 -23.59 16.98 36.89
C HIS A 470 -25.01 16.73 36.38
N HIS A 471 -25.80 17.81 36.40
CA HIS A 471 -27.16 17.86 35.87
C HIS A 471 -27.15 18.14 34.37
N ILE A 472 -28.27 17.82 33.72
CA ILE A 472 -28.56 18.14 32.33
C ILE A 472 -29.80 19.03 32.25
N GLN A 473 -29.72 20.09 31.44
CA GLN A 473 -30.80 21.04 31.20
C GLN A 473 -31.11 21.22 29.71
N ASP A 474 -32.40 21.28 29.35
CA ASP A 474 -32.85 21.63 27.99
C ASP A 474 -32.23 20.73 26.89
N LEU A 475 -32.33 19.41 27.10
CA LEU A 475 -31.92 18.37 26.15
C LEU A 475 -33.02 18.08 25.11
N GLU A 476 -32.67 18.01 23.84
CA GLU A 476 -33.58 17.66 22.74
C GLU A 476 -32.91 16.63 21.81
N VAL A 477 -33.43 15.41 21.79
CA VAL A 477 -32.95 14.32 20.92
C VAL A 477 -34.05 13.96 19.93
N TYR A 478 -33.86 14.29 18.65
CA TYR A 478 -34.95 14.15 17.69
C TYR A 478 -34.56 13.82 16.26
N ASN A 479 -35.49 13.26 15.49
CA ASN A 479 -35.29 12.92 14.07
C ASN A 479 -34.01 12.09 13.80
N ASN A 480 -33.60 11.25 14.74
CA ASN A 480 -32.47 10.34 14.56
C ASN A 480 -32.97 8.96 14.11
N ASP A 481 -32.16 8.28 13.29
CA ASP A 481 -32.44 6.92 12.82
C ASP A 481 -31.33 5.96 13.28
N LEU A 482 -31.61 5.22 14.34
CA LEU A 482 -30.70 4.28 14.99
C LEU A 482 -31.14 2.85 14.72
N GLU A 483 -30.21 2.03 14.23
CA GLU A 483 -30.45 0.62 13.97
C GLU A 483 -29.26 -0.28 14.35
N ASN A 484 -29.58 -1.46 14.89
CA ASN A 484 -28.64 -2.49 15.34
C ASN A 484 -27.76 -2.06 16.52
N MET A 485 -28.36 -1.94 17.71
CA MET A 485 -27.65 -1.57 18.93
C MET A 485 -27.46 -2.78 19.83
N GLY A 486 -26.23 -3.00 20.30
CA GLY A 486 -25.90 -4.11 21.19
C GLY A 486 -26.57 -3.98 22.57
N SER A 487 -26.69 -2.76 23.10
CA SER A 487 -27.36 -2.44 24.37
C SER A 487 -28.53 -1.48 24.16
N ASP A 488 -28.64 -0.40 24.94
CA ASP A 488 -29.74 0.56 24.88
C ASP A 488 -29.76 1.32 23.54
N GLY A 489 -30.93 1.66 23.02
CA GLY A 489 -31.03 2.54 21.86
C GLY A 489 -30.63 3.97 22.24
N ILE A 490 -31.44 4.61 23.08
CA ILE A 490 -31.20 5.95 23.62
C ILE A 490 -31.27 5.89 25.16
N GLN A 491 -30.16 6.13 25.83
CA GLN A 491 -30.03 6.19 27.29
C GLN A 491 -29.72 7.62 27.73
N ILE A 492 -30.61 8.20 28.54
CA ILE A 492 -30.44 9.53 29.14
C ILE A 492 -30.54 9.42 30.66
N SER A 493 -29.60 10.02 31.39
CA SER A 493 -29.64 10.12 32.86
C SER A 493 -29.32 11.54 33.31
N MET A 494 -29.76 11.94 34.50
CA MET A 494 -29.51 13.27 35.09
C MET A 494 -30.13 14.47 34.34
N ALA A 495 -31.12 14.25 33.47
CA ALA A 495 -31.83 15.33 32.77
C ALA A 495 -33.08 15.77 33.55
N ASP A 496 -32.86 16.51 34.63
CA ASP A 496 -33.86 16.94 35.60
C ASP A 496 -34.21 18.44 35.55
N LEU A 497 -33.47 19.24 34.78
CA LEU A 497 -33.68 20.68 34.70
C LEU A 497 -34.24 21.10 33.33
N GLY A 498 -35.09 22.12 33.31
CA GLY A 498 -35.65 22.67 32.07
C GLY A 498 -36.59 21.70 31.33
N THR A 499 -36.65 21.82 30.01
CA THR A 499 -37.52 20.99 29.16
C THR A 499 -36.69 19.98 28.39
N ASN A 500 -36.77 18.70 28.81
CA ASN A 500 -36.00 17.62 28.20
C ASN A 500 -36.90 16.73 27.34
N LYS A 501 -36.56 16.55 26.06
CA LYS A 501 -37.40 15.89 25.06
C LYS A 501 -36.66 14.83 24.25
N ILE A 502 -37.36 13.75 23.95
CA ILE A 502 -36.93 12.71 23.01
C ILE A 502 -38.09 12.51 22.02
N HIS A 503 -37.93 12.91 20.76
CA HIS A 503 -39.04 12.81 19.83
C HIS A 503 -38.71 12.56 18.37
N ASP A 504 -39.66 12.04 17.61
CA ASP A 504 -39.51 11.78 16.17
C ASP A 504 -38.30 10.87 15.82
N ASN A 505 -37.81 10.05 16.75
CA ASN A 505 -36.70 9.14 16.49
C ASN A 505 -37.20 7.77 16.01
N ARG A 506 -36.44 7.13 15.12
CA ARG A 506 -36.56 5.72 14.77
C ARG A 506 -35.47 4.94 15.50
N VAL A 507 -35.87 3.97 16.32
CA VAL A 507 -34.98 3.11 17.11
C VAL A 507 -35.34 1.66 16.84
N VAL A 508 -34.48 0.94 16.10
CA VAL A 508 -34.79 -0.40 15.60
C VAL A 508 -33.70 -1.40 15.96
N ASN A 509 -34.09 -2.63 16.30
CA ASN A 509 -33.16 -3.73 16.55
C ASN A 509 -32.13 -3.41 17.65
N TYR A 510 -32.62 -3.09 18.85
CA TYR A 510 -31.79 -2.78 20.01
C TYR A 510 -31.68 -3.99 20.95
N ALA A 511 -30.72 -3.94 21.89
CA ALA A 511 -30.39 -5.03 22.80
C ALA A 511 -29.95 -6.34 22.12
N VAL A 512 -29.24 -6.24 20.99
CA VAL A 512 -28.77 -7.40 20.22
C VAL A 512 -27.84 -8.31 21.05
N ALA A 513 -27.07 -7.73 21.99
CA ALA A 513 -26.18 -8.48 22.88
C ALA A 513 -26.93 -9.25 23.99
N ARG A 514 -28.25 -9.03 24.15
CA ARG A 514 -29.10 -9.67 25.16
C ARG A 514 -28.59 -9.53 26.59
N ASN A 515 -27.99 -8.38 26.90
CA ASN A 515 -27.68 -8.03 28.28
C ASN A 515 -29.00 -7.84 29.05
N SER A 516 -29.11 -8.34 30.28
CA SER A 516 -30.32 -8.15 31.10
C SER A 516 -30.25 -6.91 31.99
N ALA A 517 -29.07 -6.32 32.18
CA ALA A 517 -28.86 -5.09 32.96
C ALA A 517 -28.99 -3.81 32.12
N HIS A 518 -28.95 -3.95 30.80
CA HIS A 518 -29.00 -2.90 29.78
C HIS A 518 -29.86 -3.37 28.61
N GLY A 519 -30.24 -2.50 27.67
CA GLY A 519 -30.92 -2.91 26.44
C GLY A 519 -32.32 -2.35 26.25
N TYR A 520 -32.66 -1.21 26.80
CA TYR A 520 -33.94 -0.55 26.58
C TYR A 520 -33.94 0.19 25.24
N GLY A 521 -35.09 0.31 24.58
CA GLY A 521 -35.17 1.07 23.32
C GLY A 521 -34.88 2.54 23.58
N ILE A 522 -35.70 3.16 24.43
CA ILE A 522 -35.49 4.50 24.98
C ILE A 522 -35.58 4.43 26.50
N MET A 523 -34.58 4.94 27.20
CA MET A 523 -34.54 4.95 28.66
C MET A 523 -34.50 6.38 29.22
N SER A 524 -35.52 6.71 30.02
CA SER A 524 -35.42 7.76 31.04
C SER A 524 -34.73 7.18 32.27
N GLY A 525 -33.42 7.35 32.34
CA GLY A 525 -32.56 6.89 33.43
C GLY A 525 -32.73 7.73 34.70
N GLY A 526 -32.11 7.27 35.79
CA GLY A 526 -32.26 7.90 37.11
C GLY A 526 -31.95 9.41 37.11
N GLY A 527 -32.71 10.16 37.90
CA GLY A 527 -32.59 11.62 37.97
C GLY A 527 -33.00 12.35 36.69
N SER A 528 -33.87 11.77 35.86
CA SER A 528 -34.35 12.43 34.63
C SER A 528 -35.86 12.63 34.62
N THR A 529 -36.31 13.77 34.09
CA THR A 529 -37.71 14.11 33.85
C THR A 529 -37.87 14.41 32.35
N LEU A 530 -38.36 13.43 31.60
CA LEU A 530 -38.35 13.46 30.12
C LEU A 530 -39.76 13.50 29.52
N SER A 531 -39.89 14.19 28.39
CA SER A 531 -41.02 14.08 27.47
C SER A 531 -40.62 13.22 26.27
N ILE A 532 -41.15 12.00 26.19
CA ILE A 532 -40.81 10.99 25.18
C ILE A 532 -41.99 10.83 24.25
N TYR A 533 -41.93 11.37 23.04
CA TYR A 533 -43.09 11.37 22.15
C TYR A 533 -42.79 11.24 20.68
N ASN A 534 -43.76 10.81 19.89
CA ASN A 534 -43.61 10.65 18.45
C ASN A 534 -42.46 9.71 18.00
N ASN A 535 -41.95 8.84 18.87
CA ASN A 535 -40.88 7.91 18.50
C ASN A 535 -41.44 6.61 17.92
N ARG A 536 -40.67 5.98 17.05
CA ARG A 536 -40.91 4.63 16.53
C ARG A 536 -39.84 3.70 17.09
N VAL A 537 -40.22 2.82 18.00
CA VAL A 537 -39.34 1.86 18.67
C VAL A 537 -39.75 0.45 18.25
N ASP A 538 -38.89 -0.26 17.53
CA ASP A 538 -39.24 -1.54 16.90
C ASP A 538 -38.17 -2.62 17.10
N LYS A 539 -38.59 -3.90 17.14
CA LYS A 539 -37.71 -5.08 17.18
C LYS A 539 -36.72 -5.05 18.36
N GLY A 540 -37.23 -5.10 19.58
CA GLY A 540 -36.43 -5.04 20.79
C GLY A 540 -36.38 -6.34 21.58
N TYR A 541 -35.32 -6.56 22.37
CA TYR A 541 -35.31 -7.63 23.36
C TYR A 541 -35.96 -7.18 24.69
N ASN A 542 -35.32 -6.24 25.39
CA ASN A 542 -35.81 -5.65 26.65
C ASN A 542 -36.84 -4.52 26.37
N PRO A 543 -37.44 -3.87 27.40
CA PRO A 543 -38.52 -2.91 27.19
C PRO A 543 -38.28 -1.84 26.13
N GLY A 544 -39.32 -1.53 25.37
CA GLY A 544 -39.32 -0.49 24.33
C GLY A 544 -39.00 0.89 24.90
N ILE A 545 -39.81 1.32 25.87
CA ILE A 545 -39.58 2.56 26.60
C ILE A 545 -39.50 2.24 28.09
N GLN A 546 -38.40 2.61 28.74
CA GLN A 546 -38.14 2.35 30.14
C GLN A 546 -38.06 3.66 30.93
N ILE A 547 -38.82 3.76 32.02
CA ILE A 547 -38.81 4.89 32.95
C ILE A 547 -38.24 4.42 34.29
N PHE A 548 -37.03 4.89 34.59
CA PHE A 548 -36.39 4.89 35.92
C PHE A 548 -36.25 6.30 36.50
N GLY A 549 -36.47 7.33 35.67
CA GLY A 549 -36.25 8.73 36.01
C GLY A 549 -37.15 9.25 37.13
N SER A 550 -36.92 10.50 37.52
CA SER A 550 -37.61 11.15 38.63
C SER A 550 -38.66 12.14 38.15
N GLY A 551 -39.58 12.54 39.03
CA GLY A 551 -40.60 13.52 38.68
C GLY A 551 -41.56 13.00 37.60
N ILE A 552 -42.17 13.91 36.83
CA ILE A 552 -43.20 13.56 35.84
C ILE A 552 -42.58 13.28 34.47
N ASN A 553 -42.53 12.02 34.08
CA ASN A 553 -42.11 11.58 32.76
C ASN A 553 -43.35 11.38 31.88
N THR A 554 -43.42 12.07 30.75
CA THR A 554 -44.54 11.96 29.80
C THR A 554 -44.14 11.08 28.62
N VAL A 555 -45.01 10.14 28.23
CA VAL A 555 -44.78 9.19 27.13
C VAL A 555 -46.02 9.16 26.26
N TYR A 556 -45.95 9.73 25.05
CA TYR A 556 -47.15 9.83 24.19
C TYR A 556 -46.90 9.80 22.69
N ASN A 557 -47.91 9.46 21.90
CA ASN A 557 -47.82 9.34 20.43
C ASN A 557 -46.70 8.42 19.93
N ASN A 558 -46.14 7.55 20.78
CA ASN A 558 -45.10 6.62 20.34
C ASN A 558 -45.73 5.37 19.72
N VAL A 559 -45.04 4.80 18.74
CA VAL A 559 -45.27 3.45 18.26
C VAL A 559 -44.18 2.55 18.85
N VAL A 560 -44.59 1.56 19.64
CA VAL A 560 -43.67 0.58 20.25
C VAL A 560 -44.09 -0.82 19.79
N SER A 561 -43.29 -1.45 18.94
CA SER A 561 -43.69 -2.69 18.25
C SER A 561 -42.65 -3.80 18.31
N ASN A 562 -43.10 -5.05 18.29
CA ASN A 562 -42.25 -6.24 18.16
C ASN A 562 -41.19 -6.33 19.27
N ILE A 563 -41.62 -6.23 20.53
CA ILE A 563 -40.72 -6.24 21.69
C ILE A 563 -40.80 -7.60 22.40
N THR A 564 -39.66 -8.23 22.69
CA THR A 564 -39.63 -9.57 23.30
C THR A 564 -40.15 -9.57 24.74
N TYR A 565 -39.97 -8.47 25.48
CA TYR A 565 -40.45 -8.30 26.86
C TYR A 565 -41.67 -7.36 26.93
N GLU A 566 -41.62 -6.28 27.72
CA GLU A 566 -42.70 -5.30 27.83
C GLU A 566 -42.60 -4.17 26.78
N GLY A 567 -43.72 -3.56 26.40
CA GLY A 567 -43.70 -2.39 25.51
C GLY A 567 -43.18 -1.13 26.20
N ILE A 568 -43.99 -0.56 27.09
CA ILE A 568 -43.64 0.62 27.91
C ILE A 568 -43.61 0.19 29.38
N ASN A 569 -42.53 0.48 30.09
CA ASN A 569 -42.33 0.07 31.47
C ASN A 569 -41.92 1.26 32.36
N ALA A 570 -42.53 1.37 33.54
CA ALA A 570 -42.17 2.33 34.57
C ALA A 570 -41.94 1.62 35.92
N ILE A 571 -40.78 1.83 36.55
CA ILE A 571 -40.46 1.21 37.84
C ILE A 571 -39.73 2.18 38.77
N ASP A 572 -39.87 1.98 40.09
CA ASP A 572 -39.09 2.73 41.09
C ASP A 572 -37.66 2.20 41.24
N LYS A 573 -36.71 3.10 41.52
CA LYS A 573 -35.37 2.76 42.00
C LYS A 573 -35.05 3.51 43.29
N ILE A 574 -34.67 2.76 44.34
CA ILE A 574 -34.47 3.24 45.73
C ILE A 574 -33.48 4.42 45.87
N VAL A 575 -32.59 4.64 44.90
CA VAL A 575 -31.53 5.66 44.98
C VAL A 575 -31.99 7.03 44.44
N PHE A 576 -33.15 7.11 43.80
CA PHE A 576 -33.64 8.31 43.12
C PHE A 576 -35.01 8.73 43.64
N GLU A 577 -35.37 10.00 43.43
CA GLU A 577 -36.74 10.46 43.67
C GLU A 577 -37.73 9.66 42.80
N PRO A 578 -38.91 9.29 43.33
CA PRO A 578 -39.86 8.42 42.63
C PRO A 578 -40.30 8.93 41.26
N ALA A 579 -40.46 8.00 40.32
CA ALA A 579 -40.94 8.28 38.98
C ALA A 579 -42.45 8.45 38.96
N THR A 580 -42.96 9.42 38.20
CA THR A 580 -44.38 9.52 37.84
C THR A 580 -44.52 9.42 36.33
N ALA A 581 -45.07 8.30 35.85
CA ALA A 581 -45.33 8.09 34.43
C ALA A 581 -46.73 8.60 34.00
N TYR A 582 -46.76 9.49 33.01
CA TYR A 582 -47.96 9.88 32.25
C TYR A 582 -47.86 9.27 30.85
N ILE A 583 -48.55 8.16 30.62
CA ILE A 583 -48.47 7.34 29.41
C ILE A 583 -49.79 7.48 28.64
N TYR A 584 -49.79 8.12 27.48
CA TYR A 584 -51.05 8.33 26.75
C TYR A 584 -50.94 8.34 25.24
N ASN A 585 -51.99 7.96 24.52
CA ASN A 585 -52.00 7.98 23.05
C ASN A 585 -50.82 7.24 22.38
N ASN A 586 -50.28 6.19 22.99
CA ASN A 586 -49.28 5.34 22.36
C ASN A 586 -49.94 4.15 21.66
N THR A 587 -49.35 3.66 20.57
CA THR A 587 -49.70 2.37 19.97
C THR A 587 -48.62 1.36 20.32
N VAL A 588 -48.99 0.29 21.04
CA VAL A 588 -48.08 -0.78 21.44
C VAL A 588 -48.53 -2.08 20.78
N TYR A 589 -47.63 -2.76 20.06
CA TYR A 589 -47.96 -3.96 19.30
C TYR A 589 -46.97 -5.10 19.50
N ASN A 590 -47.48 -6.32 19.59
CA ASN A 590 -46.68 -7.55 19.56
C ASN A 590 -45.56 -7.56 20.61
N THR A 591 -45.96 -7.49 21.88
CA THR A 591 -45.05 -7.61 23.03
C THR A 591 -45.09 -9.03 23.58
N GLY A 592 -43.96 -9.58 24.03
CA GLY A 592 -43.91 -10.93 24.60
C GLY A 592 -44.54 -11.05 25.99
N VAL A 593 -44.69 -9.94 26.72
CA VAL A 593 -45.35 -9.91 28.05
C VAL A 593 -46.50 -8.89 28.07
N ASN A 594 -46.35 -7.78 28.81
CA ASN A 594 -47.37 -6.73 28.90
C ASN A 594 -47.09 -5.64 27.87
N GLY A 595 -48.14 -5.03 27.32
CA GLY A 595 -47.97 -3.85 26.48
C GLY A 595 -47.49 -2.66 27.31
N ILE A 596 -48.14 -2.39 28.44
CA ILE A 596 -47.76 -1.33 29.38
C ILE A 596 -47.64 -1.91 30.79
N LYS A 597 -46.52 -1.62 31.45
CA LYS A 597 -46.22 -2.06 32.81
C LYS A 597 -45.86 -0.87 33.69
N ILE A 598 -46.49 -0.77 34.85
CA ILE A 598 -46.13 0.17 35.90
C ILE A 598 -45.96 -0.64 37.18
N TYR A 599 -44.74 -0.66 37.70
CA TYR A 599 -44.36 -1.30 38.97
C TYR A 599 -43.63 -0.27 39.84
N ALA A 600 -44.39 0.72 40.29
CA ALA A 600 -43.90 1.88 41.02
C ALA A 600 -44.88 2.21 42.17
N ASP A 601 -44.38 2.16 43.39
CA ASP A 601 -45.13 2.26 44.63
C ASP A 601 -44.94 3.62 45.34
N GLN A 602 -43.90 4.39 44.97
CA GLN A 602 -43.41 5.52 45.76
C GLN A 602 -43.88 6.90 45.28
N THR A 603 -44.54 7.01 44.12
CA THR A 603 -45.02 8.32 43.63
C THR A 603 -46.06 8.96 44.56
N THR A 604 -45.94 10.27 44.79
CA THR A 604 -46.90 11.05 45.57
C THR A 604 -47.97 11.71 44.71
N VAL A 605 -47.67 11.97 43.42
CA VAL A 605 -48.50 12.67 42.42
C VAL A 605 -49.49 11.72 41.74
N GLY A 606 -49.09 10.46 41.53
CA GLY A 606 -49.89 9.41 40.89
C GLY A 606 -49.74 9.33 39.37
N HIS A 607 -49.83 8.11 38.84
CA HIS A 607 -49.65 7.81 37.41
C HIS A 607 -50.88 8.17 36.58
N LYS A 608 -50.70 8.47 35.29
CA LYS A 608 -51.82 8.68 34.34
C LYS A 608 -51.66 7.78 33.14
N VAL A 609 -52.68 7.00 32.80
CA VAL A 609 -52.67 6.08 31.66
C VAL A 609 -53.95 6.27 30.84
N TYR A 610 -53.85 6.91 29.67
CA TYR A 610 -55.03 7.30 28.87
C TYR A 610 -54.90 7.00 27.39
N ASN A 611 -55.99 6.66 26.71
CA ASN A 611 -56.04 6.63 25.23
C ASN A 611 -54.94 5.78 24.56
N ASN A 612 -54.31 4.83 25.24
CA ASN A 612 -53.31 3.96 24.62
C ASN A 612 -53.99 2.81 23.88
N LEU A 613 -53.45 2.43 22.72
CA LEU A 613 -53.88 1.30 21.93
C LEU A 613 -52.87 0.15 22.09
N VAL A 614 -53.23 -0.89 22.85
CA VAL A 614 -52.35 -2.04 23.09
C VAL A 614 -52.88 -3.26 22.34
N ILE A 615 -52.09 -3.77 21.41
CA ILE A 615 -52.38 -4.97 20.63
C ILE A 615 -51.39 -6.06 21.03
N ALA A 616 -51.70 -6.75 22.13
CA ALA A 616 -50.85 -7.74 22.77
C ALA A 616 -51.70 -8.77 23.53
N ASN A 617 -51.16 -9.99 23.68
CA ASN A 617 -51.85 -11.08 24.36
C ASN A 617 -52.03 -10.83 25.86
N GLY A 618 -51.14 -10.05 26.47
CA GLY A 618 -51.13 -9.80 27.91
C GLY A 618 -50.77 -11.04 28.73
N THR A 619 -50.99 -10.96 30.04
CA THR A 619 -50.71 -12.03 31.01
C THR A 619 -51.88 -12.26 31.96
N GLN A 620 -51.87 -13.39 32.68
CA GLN A 620 -52.86 -13.67 33.72
C GLN A 620 -52.81 -12.70 34.92
N TRP A 621 -51.75 -11.90 35.03
CA TRP A 621 -51.53 -10.97 36.13
C TRP A 621 -51.91 -9.53 35.80
N ASP A 622 -52.47 -9.31 34.60
CA ASP A 622 -52.82 -8.00 34.11
C ASP A 622 -53.90 -7.33 34.97
N TYR A 623 -53.68 -6.05 35.26
CA TYR A 623 -54.58 -5.17 35.98
C TYR A 623 -54.31 -3.72 35.53
N PRO A 624 -55.35 -2.90 35.27
CA PRO A 624 -56.78 -3.18 35.44
C PRO A 624 -57.43 -3.93 34.26
N GLN A 625 -56.74 -4.10 33.14
CA GLN A 625 -57.24 -4.83 31.97
C GLN A 625 -56.11 -5.56 31.24
N THR A 626 -56.44 -6.54 30.39
CA THR A 626 -55.46 -7.28 29.56
C THR A 626 -54.55 -6.34 28.77
N GLY A 627 -53.27 -6.69 28.70
CA GLY A 627 -52.20 -5.88 28.11
C GLY A 627 -51.56 -4.88 29.08
N TYR A 628 -52.12 -4.69 30.28
CA TYR A 628 -51.64 -3.71 31.26
C TYR A 628 -51.31 -4.41 32.58
N TYR A 629 -50.12 -4.17 33.14
CA TYR A 629 -49.75 -4.61 34.47
C TYR A 629 -49.41 -3.40 35.34
N ILE A 630 -50.36 -2.96 36.16
CA ILE A 630 -50.17 -1.81 37.05
C ILE A 630 -50.22 -2.31 38.50
N LYS A 631 -49.12 -2.14 39.23
CA LYS A 631 -49.01 -2.39 40.68
C LYS A 631 -48.34 -1.20 41.37
N GLY A 632 -48.80 -0.94 42.60
CA GLY A 632 -48.46 0.23 43.41
C GLY A 632 -48.73 -0.01 44.90
N ALA A 633 -48.29 0.92 45.76
CA ALA A 633 -48.74 1.01 47.16
C ALA A 633 -50.28 1.11 47.21
N ASN A 634 -50.94 0.48 48.19
CA ASN A 634 -52.41 0.41 48.23
C ASN A 634 -53.03 1.59 49.03
N PRO A 635 -53.95 2.40 48.47
CA PRO A 635 -54.44 2.35 47.09
C PRO A 635 -53.44 2.91 46.08
N ILE A 636 -53.32 2.24 44.93
CA ILE A 636 -52.45 2.66 43.84
C ILE A 636 -52.94 4.04 43.40
N LYS A 637 -52.07 5.05 43.45
CA LYS A 637 -52.39 6.39 42.95
C LYS A 637 -52.21 6.40 41.44
N PHE A 638 -53.28 6.10 40.71
CA PHE A 638 -53.27 6.20 39.25
C PHE A 638 -54.65 6.51 38.68
N ASP A 639 -54.66 7.21 37.56
CA ASP A 639 -55.83 7.40 36.73
C ASP A 639 -55.72 6.51 35.48
N PHE A 640 -56.80 5.80 35.16
CA PHE A 640 -56.87 4.89 34.02
C PHE A 640 -58.20 5.04 33.29
N SER A 641 -58.17 5.49 32.03
CA SER A 641 -59.39 5.64 31.22
C SER A 641 -59.12 5.56 29.72
N ASN A 642 -60.12 5.14 28.95
CA ASN A 642 -60.13 5.15 27.48
C ASN A 642 -58.95 4.42 26.79
N ASN A 643 -58.27 3.52 27.50
CA ASN A 643 -57.27 2.63 26.91
C ASN A 643 -57.96 1.44 26.24
N LEU A 644 -57.56 1.10 25.01
CA LEU A 644 -58.09 -0.06 24.28
C LEU A 644 -57.06 -1.19 24.21
N ASN A 645 -57.54 -2.42 24.38
CA ASN A 645 -56.74 -3.62 24.20
C ASN A 645 -57.38 -4.57 23.18
N PHE A 646 -56.54 -5.12 22.30
CA PHE A 646 -56.93 -6.14 21.31
C PHE A 646 -55.88 -7.26 21.26
N LYS A 647 -56.30 -8.46 20.83
CA LYS A 647 -55.37 -9.57 20.60
C LYS A 647 -54.71 -9.52 19.23
N THR A 648 -55.45 -9.05 18.22
CA THR A 648 -54.98 -9.00 16.84
C THR A 648 -55.17 -7.60 16.23
N PRO A 649 -54.35 -7.21 15.25
CA PRO A 649 -54.55 -5.96 14.50
C PRO A 649 -55.91 -5.88 13.79
N ALA A 650 -56.43 -7.02 13.33
CA ALA A 650 -57.73 -7.09 12.68
C ALA A 650 -58.86 -6.72 13.65
N ASP A 651 -58.80 -7.15 14.91
CA ASP A 651 -59.81 -6.83 15.94
C ASP A 651 -59.84 -5.34 16.29
N ALA A 652 -58.67 -4.67 16.16
CA ALA A 652 -58.49 -3.24 16.37
C ALA A 652 -58.90 -2.40 15.15
N GLY A 653 -59.01 -3.02 13.96
CA GLY A 653 -59.23 -2.31 12.70
C GLY A 653 -58.00 -1.51 12.28
N ILE A 654 -56.83 -2.14 12.23
CA ILE A 654 -55.58 -1.55 11.72
C ILE A 654 -55.17 -2.25 10.42
N GLY A 655 -54.77 -1.47 9.42
CA GLY A 655 -54.63 -1.91 8.03
C GLY A 655 -53.46 -2.85 7.72
N ASP A 656 -52.29 -2.71 8.35
CA ASP A 656 -51.10 -3.53 8.03
C ASP A 656 -49.99 -3.49 9.11
N ALA A 657 -50.35 -3.86 10.35
CA ALA A 657 -49.43 -3.81 11.49
C ALA A 657 -48.14 -4.65 11.34
N PRO A 658 -48.13 -5.86 10.72
CA PRO A 658 -46.90 -6.64 10.53
C PRO A 658 -45.82 -5.93 9.71
N ASN A 659 -46.21 -5.02 8.82
CA ASN A 659 -45.28 -4.21 8.01
C ASN A 659 -45.01 -2.83 8.64
N GLY A 660 -45.35 -2.63 9.92
CA GLY A 660 -45.10 -1.39 10.65
C GLY A 660 -46.12 -0.27 10.40
N ASN A 661 -47.22 -0.55 9.71
CA ASN A 661 -48.29 0.42 9.48
C ASN A 661 -49.40 0.28 10.51
N PHE A 662 -49.45 1.24 11.43
CA PHE A 662 -50.40 1.26 12.56
C PHE A 662 -51.52 2.28 12.40
N ARG A 663 -51.71 2.82 11.19
CA ARG A 663 -52.80 3.78 10.92
C ARG A 663 -54.16 3.11 11.06
N LEU A 664 -55.11 3.86 11.61
CA LEU A 664 -56.48 3.43 11.75
C LEU A 664 -57.13 3.34 10.36
N VAL A 665 -57.88 2.26 10.10
CA VAL A 665 -58.69 2.14 8.88
C VAL A 665 -60.17 2.36 9.20
N ALA A 666 -60.97 2.62 8.16
CA ALA A 666 -62.40 2.86 8.31
C ALA A 666 -63.07 1.71 9.10
N GLY A 667 -63.83 2.07 10.14
CA GLY A 667 -64.47 1.10 11.04
C GLY A 667 -63.59 0.61 12.20
N SER A 668 -62.37 1.15 12.35
CA SER A 668 -61.56 0.90 13.54
C SER A 668 -62.29 1.29 14.81
N LYS A 669 -62.15 0.45 15.85
CA LYS A 669 -62.72 0.71 17.18
C LYS A 669 -61.97 1.78 17.98
N ALA A 670 -60.82 2.22 17.48
CA ALA A 670 -60.04 3.28 18.09
C ALA A 670 -60.51 4.70 17.69
N ILE A 671 -61.34 4.79 16.65
CA ILE A 671 -61.89 6.06 16.14
C ILE A 671 -62.89 6.64 17.16
N ASP A 672 -62.72 7.91 17.50
CA ASP A 672 -63.50 8.71 18.44
C ASP A 672 -63.68 8.07 19.84
N ALA A 673 -62.80 7.12 20.20
CA ALA A 673 -62.91 6.32 21.42
C ALA A 673 -62.14 6.92 22.61
N GLY A 674 -61.30 7.93 22.37
CA GLY A 674 -60.46 8.57 23.36
C GLY A 674 -61.20 9.60 24.22
N ARG A 675 -60.62 9.89 25.40
CA ARG A 675 -60.98 11.07 26.20
C ARG A 675 -60.39 12.33 25.57
N ASP A 676 -60.95 13.48 25.93
CA ASP A 676 -60.34 14.79 25.66
C ASP A 676 -58.96 14.89 26.33
N MET A 677 -57.95 15.32 25.57
CA MET A 677 -56.56 15.43 26.01
C MET A 677 -56.04 16.88 25.99
N THR A 678 -56.93 17.86 25.83
CA THR A 678 -56.59 19.29 25.91
C THR A 678 -55.97 19.67 27.26
N ASP A 679 -56.36 18.99 28.35
CA ASP A 679 -55.80 19.17 29.70
C ASP A 679 -54.32 18.77 29.83
N LEU A 680 -53.86 17.89 28.94
CA LEU A 680 -52.46 17.46 28.83
C LEU A 680 -51.74 18.12 27.63
N GLY A 681 -52.38 19.07 26.95
CA GLY A 681 -51.78 19.84 25.86
C GLY A 681 -51.56 19.04 24.56
N LEU A 682 -52.20 17.89 24.39
CA LEU A 682 -52.05 17.06 23.19
C LEU A 682 -52.85 17.66 22.02
N THR A 683 -52.16 18.22 21.04
CA THR A 683 -52.78 18.93 19.89
C THR A 683 -52.62 18.22 18.56
N THR A 684 -51.70 17.25 18.46
CA THR A 684 -51.39 16.53 17.23
C THR A 684 -51.09 15.05 17.48
N ASP A 685 -51.19 14.23 16.43
CA ASP A 685 -50.76 12.83 16.41
C ASP A 685 -49.30 12.67 15.98
N LEU A 686 -48.83 11.41 15.87
CA LEU A 686 -47.46 11.06 15.43
C LEU A 686 -47.09 11.62 14.05
N GLU A 687 -48.07 11.92 13.20
CA GLU A 687 -47.87 12.42 11.84
C GLU A 687 -48.26 13.89 11.70
N ASN A 688 -48.29 14.62 12.82
CA ASN A 688 -48.70 16.02 12.91
C ASN A 688 -50.14 16.30 12.44
N THR A 689 -51.03 15.29 12.41
CA THR A 689 -52.48 15.51 12.22
C THR A 689 -53.02 16.23 13.45
N SER A 690 -53.81 17.29 13.27
CA SER A 690 -54.51 17.94 14.37
C SER A 690 -55.45 16.97 15.10
N ARG A 691 -55.47 17.02 16.43
CA ARG A 691 -56.38 16.26 17.28
C ARG A 691 -57.41 17.18 17.96
N PRO A 692 -58.69 16.76 18.05
CA PRO A 692 -59.31 15.65 17.32
C PRO A 692 -59.63 16.01 15.86
N GLN A 693 -59.70 15.03 14.95
CA GLN A 693 -60.18 15.23 13.58
C GLN A 693 -61.71 15.15 13.46
N ASP A 694 -62.32 14.09 14.00
CA ASP A 694 -63.71 13.71 13.68
C ASP A 694 -64.70 13.89 14.86
N GLY A 695 -64.27 14.58 15.93
CA GLY A 695 -65.12 15.05 17.03
C GLY A 695 -64.61 14.67 18.42
N LYS A 696 -63.98 13.49 18.56
CA LYS A 696 -63.25 13.09 19.77
C LYS A 696 -61.84 12.65 19.40
N TYR A 697 -60.98 12.55 20.42
CA TYR A 697 -59.64 12.03 20.23
C TYR A 697 -59.71 10.56 19.86
N ASP A 698 -58.85 10.14 18.94
CA ASP A 698 -58.65 8.72 18.67
C ASP A 698 -57.70 8.08 19.69
N VAL A 699 -57.88 6.78 19.92
CA VAL A 699 -57.01 5.98 20.79
C VAL A 699 -55.78 5.52 20.01
N GLY A 700 -54.60 5.65 20.61
CA GLY A 700 -53.32 5.30 20.00
C GLY A 700 -52.61 6.48 19.35
N ALA A 701 -51.51 6.19 18.66
CA ALA A 701 -50.55 7.17 18.16
C ALA A 701 -51.02 7.97 16.93
N TYR A 702 -52.09 7.55 16.26
CA TYR A 702 -52.60 8.15 15.03
C TYR A 702 -54.03 8.65 15.22
N GLU A 703 -54.41 9.70 14.49
CA GLU A 703 -55.80 10.00 14.16
C GLU A 703 -56.18 9.29 12.86
N PHE A 704 -57.44 8.91 12.75
CA PHE A 704 -58.07 8.48 11.53
C PHE A 704 -58.19 9.65 10.56
N ARG A 705 -57.93 9.38 9.28
CA ARG A 705 -58.02 10.34 8.20
C ARG A 705 -59.00 9.79 7.18
N ASN A 706 -60.14 10.46 7.00
CA ASN A 706 -61.17 10.04 6.06
C ASN A 706 -60.75 10.33 4.59
N GLY A 707 -59.79 9.57 4.08
CA GLY A 707 -59.56 9.27 2.66
C GLY A 707 -59.29 10.40 1.65
N THR A 708 -59.21 11.69 2.01
CA THR A 708 -58.94 12.76 1.03
C THR A 708 -57.49 13.21 0.97
N ASN A 709 -56.65 12.83 1.93
CA ASN A 709 -55.23 13.16 1.95
C ASN A 709 -54.42 11.93 1.54
N ASN A 710 -53.58 12.09 0.52
CA ASN A 710 -52.62 11.07 0.11
C ASN A 710 -51.75 10.65 1.30
N ILE A 711 -51.56 9.36 1.54
CA ILE A 711 -50.71 8.86 2.63
C ILE A 711 -49.31 8.65 2.06
N VAL A 712 -48.28 9.08 2.81
CA VAL A 712 -46.89 8.83 2.40
C VAL A 712 -46.66 7.31 2.32
N PRO A 713 -46.09 6.78 1.23
CA PRO A 713 -45.86 5.35 1.07
C PRO A 713 -44.87 4.81 2.12
N ALA A 714 -44.84 3.50 2.33
CA ALA A 714 -43.83 2.82 3.12
C ALA A 714 -42.72 2.27 2.21
N ALA A 715 -41.53 2.87 2.27
CA ALA A 715 -40.34 2.31 1.65
C ALA A 715 -39.83 1.12 2.47
N ASN A 716 -39.41 0.06 1.79
CA ASN A 716 -38.74 -1.10 2.36
C ASN A 716 -37.57 -1.46 1.44
N ALA A 717 -36.34 -1.21 1.86
CA ALA A 717 -35.11 -1.44 1.09
C ALA A 717 -34.59 -2.90 1.23
N GLY A 718 -35.28 -3.74 2.00
CA GLY A 718 -34.85 -5.09 2.33
C GLY A 718 -33.90 -5.15 3.52
N ASN A 719 -33.52 -6.37 3.91
CA ASN A 719 -32.59 -6.60 5.02
C ASN A 719 -31.15 -6.24 4.63
N ASP A 720 -30.34 -5.89 5.63
CA ASP A 720 -28.89 -5.76 5.48
C ASP A 720 -28.26 -7.04 4.92
N LEU A 721 -27.24 -6.87 4.06
CA LEU A 721 -26.58 -7.94 3.32
C LEU A 721 -25.12 -8.07 3.71
N PHE A 722 -24.65 -9.31 3.86
CA PHE A 722 -23.25 -9.64 4.10
C PHE A 722 -22.72 -10.50 2.96
N ILE A 723 -21.66 -10.03 2.31
CA ILE A 723 -20.92 -10.80 1.30
C ILE A 723 -19.43 -10.80 1.64
N SER A 724 -18.69 -11.77 1.11
CA SER A 724 -17.23 -11.82 1.26
C SER A 724 -16.59 -11.91 -0.11
N LEU A 725 -15.48 -11.21 -0.30
CA LEU A 725 -14.70 -11.33 -1.53
C LEU A 725 -14.33 -12.81 -1.79
N PRO A 726 -14.35 -13.27 -3.06
CA PRO A 726 -14.44 -12.48 -4.29
C PRO A 726 -15.88 -12.10 -4.72
N VAL A 727 -16.92 -12.45 -3.95
CA VAL A 727 -18.29 -12.00 -4.26
C VAL A 727 -18.34 -10.48 -4.05
N ASN A 728 -18.55 -9.73 -5.14
CA ASN A 728 -18.56 -8.26 -5.15
C ASN A 728 -19.85 -7.68 -5.77
N THR A 729 -20.92 -8.49 -5.77
CA THR A 729 -22.23 -8.13 -6.30
C THR A 729 -23.33 -8.52 -5.33
N VAL A 730 -24.35 -7.67 -5.19
CA VAL A 730 -25.60 -8.00 -4.48
C VAL A 730 -26.81 -7.53 -5.25
N LYS A 731 -27.96 -8.10 -4.92
CA LYS A 731 -29.27 -7.66 -5.38
C LYS A 731 -29.95 -6.92 -4.23
N LEU A 732 -30.32 -5.66 -4.45
CA LEU A 732 -31.18 -4.90 -3.55
C LEU A 732 -32.63 -5.10 -3.99
N ASP A 733 -33.52 -5.34 -3.02
CA ASP A 733 -34.91 -5.71 -3.28
C ASP A 733 -35.87 -4.83 -2.49
N GLY A 734 -36.41 -3.84 -3.19
CA GLY A 734 -37.36 -2.87 -2.67
C GLY A 734 -38.82 -3.25 -2.88
N SER A 735 -39.09 -4.46 -3.39
CA SER A 735 -40.43 -4.86 -3.84
C SER A 735 -41.44 -5.03 -2.70
N ALA A 736 -40.97 -5.11 -1.45
CA ALA A 736 -41.81 -5.12 -0.26
C ALA A 736 -42.31 -3.72 0.16
N SER A 737 -41.94 -2.66 -0.57
CA SER A 737 -42.49 -1.32 -0.33
C SER A 737 -43.97 -1.28 -0.68
N SER A 738 -44.77 -0.56 0.11
CA SER A 738 -46.22 -0.55 0.00
C SER A 738 -46.80 0.86 0.11
N ASP A 739 -48.00 1.04 -0.41
CA ASP A 739 -48.78 2.26 -0.23
C ASP A 739 -50.15 1.87 0.31
N ALA A 740 -50.58 2.53 1.38
CA ALA A 740 -51.76 2.16 2.14
C ALA A 740 -53.06 2.65 1.50
N ASP A 741 -53.01 3.74 0.72
CA ASP A 741 -54.17 4.32 0.04
C ASP A 741 -54.02 4.41 -1.48
N GLY A 742 -52.99 3.75 -2.03
CA GLY A 742 -52.69 3.79 -3.46
C GLY A 742 -51.72 2.71 -3.93
N THR A 743 -50.85 3.07 -4.88
CA THR A 743 -49.87 2.17 -5.49
C THR A 743 -48.54 2.87 -5.68
N ILE A 744 -47.43 2.17 -5.45
CA ILE A 744 -46.09 2.69 -5.78
C ILE A 744 -45.93 2.81 -7.30
N THR A 745 -45.57 4.01 -7.77
CA THR A 745 -45.32 4.30 -9.19
C THR A 745 -43.84 4.54 -9.52
N GLY A 746 -43.01 4.80 -8.50
CA GLY A 746 -41.58 5.05 -8.69
C GLY A 746 -40.72 4.39 -7.62
N TYR A 747 -39.55 3.92 -8.04
CA TYR A 747 -38.44 3.47 -7.18
C TYR A 747 -37.19 4.23 -7.58
N SER A 748 -36.34 4.58 -6.62
CA SER A 748 -35.07 5.25 -6.86
C SER A 748 -34.03 4.82 -5.84
N TRP A 749 -33.05 4.05 -6.28
CA TRP A 749 -31.90 3.65 -5.50
C TRP A 749 -30.74 4.63 -5.67
N LYS A 750 -30.17 5.09 -4.57
CA LYS A 750 -28.91 5.83 -4.56
C LYS A 750 -27.97 5.28 -3.50
N LYS A 751 -26.66 5.34 -3.78
CA LYS A 751 -25.65 5.04 -2.77
C LYS A 751 -25.48 6.28 -1.88
N VAL A 752 -25.54 6.08 -0.57
CA VAL A 752 -25.46 7.14 0.45
C VAL A 752 -24.03 7.27 0.98
N SER A 753 -23.39 6.15 1.34
CA SER A 753 -22.03 6.12 1.89
C SER A 753 -21.31 4.81 1.54
N GLY A 754 -20.04 4.72 1.91
CA GLY A 754 -19.16 3.57 1.65
C GLY A 754 -18.08 3.81 0.57
N PRO A 755 -17.15 2.84 0.39
CA PRO A 755 -16.00 2.96 -0.52
C PRO A 755 -16.42 3.36 -1.93
N SER A 756 -15.61 4.09 -2.73
CA SER A 756 -16.02 4.67 -4.03
C SER A 756 -16.62 3.69 -5.05
N ALA A 757 -16.35 2.40 -4.91
CA ALA A 757 -16.96 1.26 -5.57
C ALA A 757 -18.50 1.13 -5.37
N GLY A 758 -19.14 0.10 -5.97
CA GLY A 758 -20.56 -0.21 -5.75
C GLY A 758 -21.51 0.52 -6.72
N THR A 759 -21.41 0.21 -8.01
CA THR A 759 -22.25 0.77 -9.07
C THR A 759 -23.64 0.13 -9.09
N ILE A 760 -24.69 0.95 -9.09
CA ILE A 760 -26.09 0.53 -9.20
C ILE A 760 -26.48 0.44 -10.69
N ALA A 761 -26.91 -0.73 -11.15
CA ALA A 761 -27.19 -0.95 -12.58
C ALA A 761 -28.49 -0.27 -13.05
N ALA A 762 -29.59 -0.44 -12.30
CA ALA A 762 -30.91 0.07 -12.68
C ALA A 762 -31.56 0.78 -11.48
N PRO A 763 -31.12 2.01 -11.14
CA PRO A 763 -31.56 2.67 -9.91
C PRO A 763 -33.07 2.93 -9.86
N GLY A 764 -33.76 2.99 -11.00
CA GLY A 764 -35.20 3.25 -11.08
C GLY A 764 -36.12 2.04 -10.82
N GLN A 765 -35.57 0.86 -10.52
CA GLN A 765 -36.35 -0.39 -10.41
C GLN A 765 -36.56 -0.78 -8.95
N ALA A 766 -37.69 -1.44 -8.66
CA ALA A 766 -37.95 -2.03 -7.34
C ALA A 766 -36.81 -2.97 -6.92
N ILE A 767 -36.28 -3.71 -7.90
CA ILE A 767 -35.18 -4.64 -7.72
C ILE A 767 -34.01 -4.19 -8.58
N THR A 768 -32.82 -4.03 -7.99
CA THR A 768 -31.63 -3.60 -8.71
C THR A 768 -30.40 -4.39 -8.27
N ASN A 769 -29.39 -4.48 -9.15
CA ASN A 769 -28.10 -5.07 -8.82
C ASN A 769 -27.08 -3.98 -8.53
N VAL A 770 -26.26 -4.22 -7.52
CA VAL A 770 -25.06 -3.47 -7.21
C VAL A 770 -23.86 -4.34 -7.52
N SER A 771 -22.86 -3.79 -8.21
CA SER A 771 -21.67 -4.53 -8.62
C SER A 771 -20.36 -3.78 -8.39
N GLY A 772 -19.26 -4.52 -8.44
CA GLY A 772 -17.91 -3.97 -8.32
C GLY A 772 -17.60 -3.46 -6.92
N MET A 773 -18.23 -4.01 -5.88
CA MET A 773 -17.98 -3.61 -4.50
C MET A 773 -16.64 -4.16 -3.99
N ALA A 774 -15.78 -3.28 -3.49
CA ALA A 774 -14.60 -3.64 -2.71
C ALA A 774 -14.97 -3.93 -1.25
N ALA A 775 -14.04 -4.49 -0.46
CA ALA A 775 -14.23 -4.67 0.97
C ALA A 775 -14.58 -3.33 1.66
N GLY A 776 -15.55 -3.37 2.58
CA GLY A 776 -16.09 -2.21 3.27
C GLY A 776 -17.62 -2.25 3.38
N THR A 777 -18.17 -1.31 4.14
CA THR A 777 -19.61 -1.17 4.37
C THR A 777 -20.18 -0.12 3.41
N TYR A 778 -21.26 -0.47 2.71
CA TYR A 778 -21.97 0.41 1.78
C TYR A 778 -23.38 0.65 2.30
N VAL A 779 -23.88 1.87 2.22
CA VAL A 779 -25.28 2.17 2.51
C VAL A 779 -25.97 2.61 1.24
N PHE A 780 -27.09 1.98 0.92
CA PHE A 780 -27.96 2.34 -0.20
C PHE A 780 -29.31 2.80 0.32
N GLN A 781 -29.84 3.87 -0.26
CA GLN A 781 -31.19 4.36 -0.01
C GLN A 781 -32.09 3.98 -1.15
N LEU A 782 -33.24 3.38 -0.82
CA LEU A 782 -34.40 3.30 -1.68
C LEU A 782 -35.30 4.48 -1.38
N THR A 783 -35.73 5.22 -2.41
CA THR A 783 -36.86 6.14 -2.34
C THR A 783 -38.00 5.56 -3.17
N VAL A 784 -39.21 5.49 -2.63
CA VAL A 784 -40.42 5.09 -3.36
C VAL A 784 -41.38 6.25 -3.47
N THR A 785 -42.06 6.37 -4.61
CA THR A 785 -43.07 7.40 -4.88
C THR A 785 -44.40 6.74 -5.21
N ASP A 786 -45.49 7.19 -4.61
CA ASP A 786 -46.83 6.65 -4.85
C ASP A 786 -47.50 7.23 -6.13
N ASN A 787 -48.74 6.84 -6.39
CA ASN A 787 -49.52 7.27 -7.56
C ASN A 787 -50.13 8.68 -7.44
N ARG A 788 -49.87 9.37 -6.33
CA ARG A 788 -50.37 10.71 -6.03
C ARG A 788 -49.23 11.67 -5.63
N GLY A 789 -47.98 11.24 -5.79
CA GLY A 789 -46.76 12.05 -5.75
C GLY A 789 -46.05 12.14 -4.39
N LEU A 790 -46.52 11.49 -3.31
CA LEU A 790 -45.74 11.45 -2.07
C LEU A 790 -44.63 10.42 -2.16
N SER A 791 -43.56 10.62 -1.40
CA SER A 791 -42.40 9.73 -1.40
C SER A 791 -41.91 9.44 0.01
N ALA A 792 -41.39 8.24 0.20
CA ALA A 792 -40.68 7.81 1.40
C ALA A 792 -39.36 7.18 1.02
N SER A 793 -38.44 7.09 1.98
CA SER A 793 -37.17 6.40 1.77
C SER A 793 -36.85 5.42 2.88
N ASP A 794 -36.10 4.38 2.54
CA ASP A 794 -35.56 3.38 3.45
C ASP A 794 -34.11 3.06 3.06
N LEU A 795 -33.33 2.52 3.99
CA LEU A 795 -31.90 2.25 3.81
C LEU A 795 -31.60 0.76 3.95
N VAL A 796 -30.63 0.28 3.18
CA VAL A 796 -30.06 -1.06 3.30
C VAL A 796 -28.54 -0.98 3.34
N THR A 797 -27.95 -1.70 4.29
CA THR A 797 -26.50 -1.79 4.44
C THR A 797 -25.98 -3.05 3.76
N VAL A 798 -24.89 -2.93 3.02
CA VAL A 798 -24.18 -4.05 2.40
C VAL A 798 -22.76 -4.07 2.93
N THR A 799 -22.43 -5.06 3.75
CA THR A 799 -21.09 -5.26 4.29
C THR A 799 -20.34 -6.25 3.42
N VAL A 800 -19.26 -5.78 2.79
CA VAL A 800 -18.35 -6.61 2.01
C VAL A 800 -17.12 -6.92 2.85
N LEU A 801 -17.04 -8.15 3.34
CA LEU A 801 -15.89 -8.62 4.10
C LEU A 801 -14.72 -8.89 3.14
N ALA A 802 -13.51 -8.50 3.55
CA ALA A 802 -12.29 -8.87 2.85
C ALA A 802 -12.14 -10.41 2.83
N THR A 803 -11.46 -10.93 1.80
CA THR A 803 -11.07 -12.35 1.78
C THR A 803 -10.22 -12.65 3.02
N ALA A 804 -10.50 -13.74 3.74
CA ALA A 804 -9.62 -14.18 4.81
C ALA A 804 -8.22 -14.44 4.24
N ALA A 805 -7.23 -13.67 4.70
CA ALA A 805 -5.85 -13.80 4.23
C ALA A 805 -5.32 -15.20 4.56
N ARG A 806 -4.79 -15.91 3.56
CA ARG A 806 -4.15 -17.20 3.76
C ARG A 806 -2.77 -17.01 4.38
N GLN A 807 -2.33 -17.98 5.18
CA GLN A 807 -0.98 -17.99 5.72
C GLN A 807 0.06 -18.12 4.58
N PRO A 808 1.24 -17.51 4.72
CA PRO A 808 2.32 -17.70 3.75
C PRO A 808 2.76 -19.17 3.69
N VAL A 809 3.12 -19.62 2.50
CA VAL A 809 3.66 -20.96 2.27
C VAL A 809 5.16 -20.92 2.46
N ILE A 810 5.64 -21.62 3.50
CA ILE A 810 7.07 -21.73 3.76
C ILE A 810 7.66 -22.83 2.90
N VAL A 811 8.69 -22.48 2.13
CA VAL A 811 9.53 -23.43 1.40
C VAL A 811 10.93 -23.27 1.93
N THR A 812 11.42 -24.26 2.68
CA THR A 812 12.76 -24.25 3.30
C THR A 812 13.47 -25.58 3.10
N ASN A 813 14.80 -25.57 3.15
CA ASN A 813 15.57 -26.80 3.34
C ASN A 813 15.29 -27.40 4.73
N THR A 814 15.22 -28.73 4.83
CA THR A 814 14.97 -29.46 6.09
C THR A 814 15.97 -30.60 6.25
N ASN A 815 16.19 -31.05 7.49
CA ASN A 815 17.02 -32.22 7.84
C ASN A 815 18.46 -32.14 7.29
N ILE A 816 19.11 -31.00 7.50
CA ILE A 816 20.44 -30.74 6.95
C ILE A 816 21.47 -31.51 7.78
N SER A 817 22.36 -32.24 7.13
CA SER A 817 23.44 -32.98 7.80
C SER A 817 24.79 -32.33 7.52
N VAL A 818 25.53 -32.07 8.59
CA VAL A 818 26.86 -31.46 8.58
C VAL A 818 27.84 -32.43 9.25
N LYS A 819 29.06 -32.57 8.73
CA LYS A 819 30.11 -33.40 9.31
C LYS A 819 31.28 -32.51 9.69
N LEU A 820 31.73 -32.59 10.95
CA LEU A 820 32.92 -31.87 11.39
C LEU A 820 34.14 -32.28 10.54
N PRO A 821 35.07 -31.35 10.23
CA PRO A 821 35.27 -30.03 10.83
C PRO A 821 34.37 -28.89 10.27
N VAL A 822 33.53 -29.14 9.26
CA VAL A 822 32.55 -28.14 8.81
C VAL A 822 31.58 -27.86 9.96
N ASN A 823 31.52 -26.61 10.41
CA ASN A 823 30.76 -26.19 11.60
C ASN A 823 29.71 -25.11 11.28
N SER A 824 29.31 -24.99 10.02
CA SER A 824 28.28 -24.04 9.58
C SER A 824 27.38 -24.64 8.51
N VAL A 825 26.19 -24.05 8.36
CA VAL A 825 25.18 -24.48 7.39
C VAL A 825 24.38 -23.28 6.87
N GLN A 826 23.93 -23.33 5.62
CA GLN A 826 22.97 -22.37 5.07
C GLN A 826 21.53 -22.83 5.33
N LEU A 827 20.71 -21.93 5.87
CA LEU A 827 19.28 -22.05 6.05
C LEU A 827 18.61 -21.19 4.97
N ASP A 828 17.91 -21.83 4.05
CA ASP A 828 17.37 -21.17 2.86
C ASP A 828 15.86 -21.32 2.80
N ALA A 829 15.16 -20.20 2.88
CA ALA A 829 13.72 -20.07 2.73
C ALA A 829 13.32 -19.10 1.61
N SER A 830 14.24 -18.76 0.71
CA SER A 830 14.06 -17.78 -0.38
C SER A 830 12.94 -18.13 -1.37
N SER A 831 12.53 -19.40 -1.41
CA SER A 831 11.41 -19.88 -2.25
C SER A 831 10.05 -19.84 -1.54
N SER A 832 9.99 -19.35 -0.29
CA SER A 832 8.71 -19.13 0.38
C SER A 832 7.91 -18.07 -0.35
N TYR A 833 6.58 -18.19 -0.35
CA TYR A 833 5.70 -17.25 -1.05
C TYR A 833 4.39 -17.06 -0.31
N ASP A 834 3.72 -15.93 -0.57
CA ASP A 834 2.35 -15.69 -0.13
C ASP A 834 1.39 -15.87 -1.31
N PRO A 835 0.43 -16.82 -1.24
CA PRO A 835 -0.61 -16.97 -2.25
C PRO A 835 -1.49 -15.73 -2.46
N ASP A 836 -1.58 -14.81 -1.49
CA ASP A 836 -2.45 -13.63 -1.50
C ASP A 836 -1.69 -12.29 -1.59
N GLY A 837 -0.36 -12.31 -1.69
CA GLY A 837 0.42 -11.09 -1.55
C GLY A 837 1.94 -11.29 -1.63
N ILE A 838 2.67 -10.59 -0.75
CA ILE A 838 4.13 -10.65 -0.65
C ILE A 838 4.54 -11.03 0.77
N ILE A 839 5.71 -11.64 0.92
CA ILE A 839 6.29 -11.87 2.24
C ILE A 839 6.84 -10.55 2.77
N ALA A 840 6.40 -10.16 3.96
CA ALA A 840 6.83 -8.95 4.66
C ALA A 840 8.06 -9.18 5.54
N GLY A 841 8.32 -10.42 6.00
CA GLY A 841 9.51 -10.70 6.80
C GLY A 841 9.75 -12.17 7.10
N TYR A 842 11.00 -12.47 7.43
CA TYR A 842 11.49 -13.77 7.90
C TYR A 842 12.05 -13.59 9.31
N GLU A 843 11.99 -14.61 10.15
CA GLU A 843 12.63 -14.62 11.45
C GLU A 843 13.11 -16.03 11.80
N TRP A 844 14.43 -16.19 11.94
CA TRP A 844 15.09 -17.42 12.33
C TRP A 844 15.45 -17.39 13.82
N LYS A 845 15.12 -18.47 14.52
CA LYS A 845 15.44 -18.63 15.94
C LYS A 845 15.95 -20.04 16.24
N GLN A 846 17.11 -20.16 16.87
CA GLN A 846 17.52 -21.45 17.43
C GLN A 846 16.60 -21.82 18.61
N ILE A 847 15.95 -22.97 18.51
CA ILE A 847 15.07 -23.53 19.54
C ILE A 847 15.85 -24.44 20.47
N SER A 848 16.74 -25.28 19.93
CA SER A 848 17.55 -26.21 20.70
C SER A 848 18.87 -26.53 19.99
N GLY A 849 19.85 -27.00 20.74
CA GLY A 849 21.15 -27.44 20.24
C GLY A 849 22.15 -27.68 21.37
N PRO A 850 23.23 -28.45 21.12
CA PRO A 850 24.28 -28.73 22.11
C PRO A 850 25.08 -27.48 22.54
N SER A 851 25.05 -26.40 21.75
CA SER A 851 25.61 -25.09 22.07
C SER A 851 24.80 -23.97 21.43
N ALA A 852 25.08 -22.70 21.77
CA ALA A 852 24.54 -21.56 21.03
C ALA A 852 25.22 -21.45 19.66
N SER A 853 24.42 -21.38 18.59
CA SER A 853 24.89 -21.09 17.23
C SER A 853 24.97 -19.58 16.99
N VAL A 854 25.70 -19.18 15.94
CA VAL A 854 25.76 -17.79 15.47
C VAL A 854 24.99 -17.70 14.15
N LEU A 855 23.87 -16.98 14.14
CA LEU A 855 23.13 -16.65 12.92
C LEU A 855 23.69 -15.36 12.32
N ALA A 856 24.05 -15.38 11.04
CA ALA A 856 24.63 -14.21 10.36
C ALA A 856 23.62 -13.06 10.19
N ASP A 857 22.39 -13.39 9.81
CA ASP A 857 21.25 -12.46 9.76
C ASP A 857 19.96 -13.24 10.08
N ASN A 858 19.35 -12.99 11.23
CA ASN A 858 18.18 -13.74 11.66
C ASN A 858 16.88 -13.27 10.99
N ILE A 859 16.86 -12.21 10.20
CA ILE A 859 15.66 -11.71 9.51
C ILE A 859 15.70 -11.87 7.98
N SER A 860 16.77 -12.44 7.45
CA SER A 860 16.92 -12.74 6.03
C SER A 860 16.20 -14.03 5.62
N SER A 861 15.70 -14.05 4.37
CA SER A 861 15.18 -15.26 3.72
C SER A 861 16.24 -16.35 3.51
N ASN A 862 17.52 -15.98 3.50
CA ASN A 862 18.65 -16.88 3.41
C ASN A 862 19.74 -16.44 4.41
N THR A 863 20.10 -17.33 5.34
CA THR A 863 21.03 -17.04 6.43
C THR A 863 21.92 -18.23 6.76
N SER A 864 23.08 -17.98 7.36
CA SER A 864 23.98 -19.05 7.79
C SER A 864 23.96 -19.22 9.31
N ALA A 865 23.87 -20.46 9.78
CA ALA A 865 24.10 -20.82 11.17
C ALA A 865 25.51 -21.40 11.33
N GLY A 866 26.38 -20.73 12.09
CA GLY A 866 27.77 -21.11 12.35
C GLY A 866 28.07 -21.49 13.80
N SER A 867 29.32 -21.87 14.06
CA SER A 867 29.83 -22.32 15.37
C SER A 867 29.14 -23.58 15.90
N LEU A 868 28.73 -24.46 14.99
CA LEU A 868 28.02 -25.69 15.34
C LEU A 868 29.01 -26.76 15.84
N VAL A 869 28.68 -27.42 16.95
CA VAL A 869 29.43 -28.58 17.48
C VAL A 869 28.64 -29.86 17.24
N GLN A 870 29.29 -31.02 17.45
CA GLN A 870 28.62 -32.31 17.29
C GLN A 870 27.32 -32.39 18.11
N GLY A 871 26.22 -32.74 17.45
CA GLY A 871 24.88 -32.86 18.02
C GLY A 871 23.79 -32.36 17.07
N VAL A 872 22.55 -32.31 17.54
CA VAL A 872 21.39 -31.93 16.73
C VAL A 872 20.88 -30.56 17.16
N TYR A 873 20.75 -29.64 16.20
CA TYR A 873 20.17 -28.32 16.36
C TYR A 873 18.79 -28.26 15.74
N THR A 874 17.88 -27.51 16.34
CA THR A 874 16.57 -27.17 15.77
C THR A 874 16.46 -25.66 15.64
N PHE A 875 16.20 -25.18 14.42
CA PHE A 875 15.93 -23.78 14.12
C PHE A 875 14.46 -23.62 13.73
N GLN A 876 13.77 -22.63 14.27
CA GLN A 876 12.43 -22.26 13.84
C GLN A 876 12.52 -21.07 12.89
N LEU A 877 11.88 -21.19 11.74
CA LEU A 877 11.59 -20.08 10.85
C LEU A 877 10.15 -19.63 11.04
N THR A 878 9.95 -18.33 11.22
CA THR A 878 8.65 -17.66 11.12
C THR A 878 8.64 -16.81 9.86
N VAL A 879 7.65 -17.01 8.99
CA VAL A 879 7.43 -16.17 7.80
C VAL A 879 6.16 -15.37 8.00
N THR A 880 6.22 -14.06 7.80
CA THR A 880 5.08 -13.14 7.92
C THR A 880 4.76 -12.54 6.57
N ASN A 881 3.50 -12.58 6.13
CA ASN A 881 3.09 -11.89 4.91
C ASN A 881 2.70 -10.43 5.14
N ASN A 882 2.45 -9.69 4.05
CA ASN A 882 2.04 -8.27 4.09
C ASN A 882 0.65 -8.05 4.72
N ALA A 883 -0.14 -9.11 4.93
CA ALA A 883 -1.38 -9.07 5.70
C ALA A 883 -1.17 -9.34 7.21
N GLY A 884 0.08 -9.56 7.64
CA GLY A 884 0.44 -9.81 9.05
C GLY A 884 0.19 -11.24 9.54
N THR A 885 -0.30 -12.14 8.68
CA THR A 885 -0.45 -13.56 9.02
C THR A 885 0.91 -14.25 9.02
N LYS A 886 1.06 -15.24 9.90
CA LYS A 886 2.33 -15.94 10.13
C LYS A 886 2.20 -17.43 9.90
N ALA A 887 3.21 -18.01 9.28
CA ALA A 887 3.45 -19.45 9.28
C ALA A 887 4.77 -19.75 10.00
N THR A 888 4.90 -20.92 10.59
CA THR A 888 6.14 -21.37 11.23
C THR A 888 6.54 -22.78 10.81
N VAL A 889 7.84 -23.04 10.70
CA VAL A 889 8.39 -24.37 10.44
C VAL A 889 9.69 -24.57 11.21
N ASN A 890 9.98 -25.81 11.60
CA ASN A 890 11.26 -26.16 12.22
C ASN A 890 12.19 -26.85 11.20
N VAL A 891 13.44 -26.41 11.18
CA VAL A 891 14.55 -26.97 10.41
C VAL A 891 15.53 -27.65 11.36
N THR A 892 15.72 -28.95 11.18
CA THR A 892 16.68 -29.73 11.96
C THR A 892 18.02 -29.78 11.26
N VAL A 893 19.11 -29.53 12.00
CA VAL A 893 20.50 -29.67 11.53
C VAL A 893 21.22 -30.69 12.39
N THR A 894 21.72 -31.77 11.80
CA THR A 894 22.49 -32.81 12.51
C THR A 894 23.97 -32.67 12.19
N VAL A 895 24.77 -32.36 13.22
CA VAL A 895 26.22 -32.26 13.13
C VAL A 895 26.84 -33.54 13.67
N THR A 896 27.50 -34.30 12.81
CA THR A 896 28.16 -35.57 13.17
C THR A 896 29.66 -35.38 13.38
N GLY A 897 30.22 -36.10 14.35
CA GLY A 897 31.66 -36.10 14.61
C GLY A 897 32.44 -36.82 13.51
N GLY A 898 33.45 -36.17 12.94
CA GLY A 898 34.43 -36.81 12.08
C GLY A 898 35.48 -37.53 12.92
N SER A 899 35.41 -38.86 13.03
CA SER A 899 36.56 -39.67 13.43
C SER A 899 37.50 -39.81 12.23
N GLY A 900 38.52 -38.98 12.17
CA GLY A 900 39.59 -39.04 11.18
C GLY A 900 40.69 -38.05 11.55
N THR A 901 41.94 -38.48 11.54
CA THR A 901 43.11 -37.60 11.54
C THR A 901 43.05 -36.68 10.32
N ASN A 902 43.36 -35.39 10.49
CA ASN A 902 43.35 -34.40 9.41
C ASN A 902 44.10 -34.87 8.16
N GLN A 903 43.46 -34.86 7.01
CA GLN A 903 44.06 -35.17 5.72
C GLN A 903 44.64 -33.89 5.11
N PRO A 904 45.91 -33.89 4.64
CA PRO A 904 46.46 -32.72 4.00
C PRO A 904 45.64 -32.29 2.77
N PRO A 905 45.57 -30.98 2.47
CA PRO A 905 44.85 -30.51 1.31
C PRO A 905 45.49 -31.01 0.01
N VAL A 906 44.75 -30.94 -1.09
CA VAL A 906 45.25 -31.20 -2.44
C VAL A 906 45.44 -29.86 -3.15
N ALA A 907 46.69 -29.45 -3.35
CA ALA A 907 47.03 -28.27 -4.13
C ALA A 907 46.85 -28.53 -5.63
N ASN A 908 46.23 -27.60 -6.35
CA ASN A 908 46.14 -27.61 -7.80
C ASN A 908 46.54 -26.22 -8.31
N ALA A 909 47.65 -26.12 -9.03
CA ALA A 909 48.16 -24.85 -9.56
C ALA A 909 47.59 -24.48 -10.94
N GLY A 910 46.62 -25.25 -11.47
CA GLY A 910 46.11 -25.12 -12.82
C GLY A 910 47.00 -25.80 -13.85
N ALA A 911 46.56 -25.82 -15.12
CA ALA A 911 47.32 -26.38 -16.22
C ALA A 911 48.46 -25.44 -16.65
N ASP A 912 49.53 -26.03 -17.20
CA ASP A 912 50.63 -25.29 -17.82
C ASP A 912 50.12 -24.36 -18.93
N GLN A 913 50.68 -23.15 -19.00
CA GLN A 913 50.22 -22.10 -19.92
C GLN A 913 51.30 -21.72 -20.91
N THR A 914 50.92 -21.46 -22.15
CA THR A 914 51.84 -20.96 -23.18
C THR A 914 51.29 -19.67 -23.79
N ILE A 915 52.09 -18.61 -23.79
CA ILE A 915 51.79 -17.34 -24.46
C ILE A 915 52.89 -17.00 -25.47
N THR A 916 52.62 -16.13 -26.45
CA THR A 916 53.62 -15.71 -27.45
C THR A 916 53.84 -14.20 -27.36
N ALA A 917 55.08 -13.74 -27.42
CA ALA A 917 55.41 -12.31 -27.42
C ALA A 917 54.64 -11.57 -28.54
N PRO A 918 54.12 -10.35 -28.28
CA PRO A 918 54.43 -9.47 -27.16
C PRO A 918 53.59 -9.70 -25.89
N ALA A 919 52.78 -10.76 -25.78
CA ALA A 919 52.07 -11.05 -24.53
C ALA A 919 53.07 -11.32 -23.39
N ALA A 920 52.91 -10.62 -22.26
CA ALA A 920 53.87 -10.59 -21.14
C ALA A 920 53.22 -10.85 -19.78
N SER A 921 52.00 -11.40 -19.74
CA SER A 921 51.30 -11.76 -18.52
C SER A 921 50.36 -12.95 -18.69
N VAL A 922 50.15 -13.70 -17.61
CA VAL A 922 49.11 -14.73 -17.50
C VAL A 922 48.45 -14.73 -16.12
N MET A 923 47.26 -15.32 -16.02
CA MET A 923 46.57 -15.57 -14.75
C MET A 923 46.84 -17.01 -14.29
N LEU A 924 47.41 -17.17 -13.11
CA LEU A 924 47.50 -18.47 -12.43
C LEU A 924 46.23 -18.70 -11.62
N ASN A 925 45.63 -19.87 -11.76
CA ASN A 925 44.36 -20.21 -11.12
C ASN A 925 44.48 -21.51 -10.32
N GLY A 926 44.52 -21.35 -9.00
CA GLY A 926 44.56 -22.45 -8.05
C GLY A 926 43.27 -22.68 -7.30
N SER A 927 42.14 -22.10 -7.76
CA SER A 927 40.82 -22.27 -7.15
C SER A 927 40.30 -23.70 -7.17
N ALA A 928 40.89 -24.57 -8.00
CA ALA A 928 40.60 -26.01 -8.02
C ALA A 928 41.35 -26.81 -6.93
N SER A 929 42.09 -26.14 -6.04
CA SER A 929 42.66 -26.79 -4.85
C SER A 929 41.55 -27.14 -3.86
N SER A 930 41.61 -28.30 -3.24
CA SER A 930 40.54 -28.84 -2.40
C SER A 930 41.11 -29.52 -1.16
N ASP A 931 40.40 -29.45 -0.04
CA ASP A 931 40.74 -30.23 1.15
C ASP A 931 39.74 -31.40 1.30
N PRO A 932 40.20 -32.67 1.29
CA PRO A 932 39.33 -33.84 1.39
C PRO A 932 38.53 -33.95 2.69
N ASP A 933 39.00 -33.37 3.80
CA ASP A 933 38.30 -33.41 5.09
C ASP A 933 38.07 -32.04 5.71
N GLY A 934 38.26 -30.97 4.95
CA GLY A 934 38.01 -29.60 5.39
C GLY A 934 37.88 -28.59 4.25
N SER A 935 38.52 -27.45 4.41
CA SER A 935 38.50 -26.29 3.52
C SER A 935 39.88 -25.64 3.45
N ILE A 936 40.21 -25.03 2.32
CA ILE A 936 41.47 -24.28 2.17
C ILE A 936 41.36 -22.93 2.88
N ALA A 937 42.21 -22.73 3.89
CA ALA A 937 42.30 -21.51 4.68
C ALA A 937 43.27 -20.46 4.09
N ALA A 938 44.29 -20.87 3.33
CA ALA A 938 45.25 -19.93 2.73
C ALA A 938 45.86 -20.44 1.41
N TRP A 939 46.25 -19.50 0.54
CA TRP A 939 47.01 -19.74 -0.69
C TRP A 939 48.34 -18.98 -0.63
N LYS A 940 49.38 -19.52 -1.26
CA LYS A 940 50.69 -18.87 -1.40
C LYS A 940 51.35 -19.24 -2.73
N TRP A 941 51.53 -18.27 -3.61
CA TRP A 941 52.21 -18.41 -4.89
C TRP A 941 53.65 -17.91 -4.83
N GLU A 942 54.59 -18.72 -5.31
CA GLU A 942 56.01 -18.40 -5.36
C GLU A 942 56.60 -18.79 -6.72
N LYS A 943 57.52 -17.98 -7.24
CA LYS A 943 58.27 -18.32 -8.46
C LYS A 943 59.47 -19.19 -8.08
N ILE A 944 59.52 -20.39 -8.63
CA ILE A 944 60.55 -21.39 -8.33
C ILE A 944 61.73 -21.29 -9.30
N SER A 945 61.46 -21.11 -10.59
CA SER A 945 62.51 -20.99 -11.62
C SER A 945 62.02 -20.23 -12.86
N GLY A 946 62.95 -19.85 -13.74
CA GLY A 946 62.71 -19.09 -14.97
C GLY A 946 63.51 -17.79 -15.04
N PRO A 947 63.43 -17.04 -16.16
CA PRO A 947 64.15 -15.77 -16.35
C PRO A 947 63.95 -14.78 -15.19
N ALA A 948 64.91 -13.91 -14.87
CA ALA A 948 64.87 -13.08 -13.64
C ALA A 948 63.62 -12.20 -13.45
N VAL A 949 62.97 -11.77 -14.54
CA VAL A 949 61.72 -11.00 -14.56
C VAL A 949 60.48 -11.85 -14.19
N GLY A 950 59.27 -11.31 -14.12
CA GLY A 950 58.06 -12.05 -13.71
C GLY A 950 57.62 -11.76 -12.27
N ILE A 951 56.62 -10.90 -12.11
CA ILE A 951 56.10 -10.41 -10.82
C ILE A 951 54.74 -11.04 -10.53
N ILE A 952 54.59 -11.68 -9.36
CA ILE A 952 53.31 -12.19 -8.85
C ILE A 952 52.56 -11.05 -8.16
N SER A 953 51.40 -10.65 -8.68
CA SER A 953 50.69 -9.46 -8.20
C SER A 953 50.03 -9.65 -6.83
N SER A 954 49.49 -10.83 -6.54
CA SER A 954 48.81 -11.13 -5.28
C SER A 954 49.10 -12.56 -4.86
N PRO A 955 50.25 -12.83 -4.21
CA PRO A 955 50.69 -14.19 -3.97
C PRO A 955 49.79 -14.95 -2.97
N ALA A 956 48.95 -14.27 -2.20
CA ALA A 956 48.12 -14.88 -1.15
C ALA A 956 46.70 -15.30 -1.57
N THR A 957 46.34 -15.16 -2.86
CA THR A 957 44.98 -15.42 -3.36
C THR A 957 44.91 -16.68 -4.23
N ALA A 958 43.73 -17.31 -4.30
CA ALA A 958 43.51 -18.51 -5.10
C ALA A 958 43.78 -18.29 -6.60
N ILE A 959 43.53 -17.08 -7.08
CA ILE A 959 43.77 -16.66 -8.47
C ILE A 959 44.64 -15.41 -8.43
N THR A 960 45.73 -15.40 -9.21
CA THR A 960 46.70 -14.29 -9.21
C THR A 960 47.30 -14.06 -10.59
N ALA A 961 47.67 -12.81 -10.90
CA ALA A 961 48.35 -12.47 -12.14
C ALA A 961 49.87 -12.61 -11.98
N VAL A 962 50.54 -13.11 -13.00
CA VAL A 962 51.99 -12.98 -13.18
C VAL A 962 52.27 -12.11 -14.39
N THR A 963 53.04 -11.05 -14.19
CA THR A 963 53.27 -9.98 -15.18
C THR A 963 54.75 -9.75 -15.43
N ASN A 964 55.10 -9.01 -16.49
CA ASN A 964 56.48 -8.75 -16.90
C ASN A 964 57.23 -10.05 -17.28
N LEU A 965 56.57 -10.94 -18.02
CA LEU A 965 57.16 -12.17 -18.54
C LEU A 965 57.85 -11.90 -19.89
N ALA A 966 59.06 -12.41 -20.06
CA ALA A 966 59.84 -12.38 -21.30
C ALA A 966 59.92 -13.80 -21.91
N PRO A 967 60.30 -13.96 -23.20
CA PRO A 967 60.45 -15.28 -23.81
C PRO A 967 61.30 -16.23 -22.96
N GLY A 968 60.76 -17.39 -22.64
CA GLY A 968 61.33 -18.33 -21.69
C GLY A 968 60.29 -19.08 -20.87
N THR A 969 60.72 -20.08 -20.11
CA THR A 969 59.85 -20.94 -19.32
C THR A 969 60.00 -20.62 -17.82
N TYR A 970 58.88 -20.33 -17.17
CA TYR A 970 58.75 -20.02 -15.75
C TYR A 970 58.04 -21.15 -15.03
N VAL A 971 58.45 -21.47 -13.81
CA VAL A 971 57.74 -22.42 -12.94
C VAL A 971 57.29 -21.70 -11.68
N PHE A 972 55.98 -21.69 -11.45
CA PHE A 972 55.36 -21.13 -10.24
C PHE A 972 54.82 -22.27 -9.37
N GLN A 973 54.93 -22.14 -8.06
CA GLN A 973 54.40 -23.08 -7.09
C GLN A 973 53.29 -22.41 -6.28
N LEU A 974 52.15 -23.08 -6.22
CA LEU A 974 51.09 -22.81 -5.25
C LEU A 974 51.29 -23.71 -4.04
N THR A 975 51.27 -23.15 -2.85
CA THR A 975 51.08 -23.86 -1.58
C THR A 975 49.73 -23.48 -1.02
N VAL A 976 48.91 -24.46 -0.65
CA VAL A 976 47.65 -24.26 0.05
C VAL A 976 47.72 -24.83 1.47
N THR A 977 47.05 -24.16 2.41
CA THR A 977 46.94 -24.57 3.80
C THR A 977 45.47 -24.83 4.12
N ASP A 978 45.15 -25.96 4.74
CA ASP A 978 43.79 -26.27 5.17
C ASP A 978 43.39 -25.56 6.48
N ASN A 979 42.12 -25.69 6.88
CA ASN A 979 41.57 -25.11 8.11
C ASN A 979 42.03 -25.81 9.41
N ALA A 980 42.82 -26.88 9.32
CA ALA A 980 43.46 -27.55 10.45
C ALA A 980 44.99 -27.34 10.49
N GLY A 981 45.54 -26.59 9.53
CA GLY A 981 46.94 -26.19 9.44
C GLY A 981 47.85 -27.10 8.60
N ALA A 982 47.37 -28.17 7.97
CA ALA A 982 48.20 -28.96 7.06
C ALA A 982 48.34 -28.28 5.69
N THR A 983 49.43 -28.58 4.99
CA THR A 983 49.78 -27.88 3.73
C THR A 983 50.09 -28.85 2.61
N ALA A 984 49.85 -28.42 1.38
CA ALA A 984 50.27 -29.11 0.17
C ALA A 984 50.67 -28.12 -0.92
N SER A 985 51.51 -28.55 -1.86
CA SER A 985 51.99 -27.70 -2.95
C SER A 985 51.82 -28.35 -4.33
N ALA A 986 51.54 -27.53 -5.34
CA ALA A 986 51.51 -27.90 -6.75
C ALA A 986 52.22 -26.85 -7.60
N ARG A 987 52.69 -27.24 -8.79
CA ARG A 987 53.42 -26.35 -9.70
C ARG A 987 52.70 -26.19 -11.03
N VAL A 988 52.89 -25.03 -11.64
CA VAL A 988 52.43 -24.69 -12.99
C VAL A 988 53.57 -24.04 -13.76
N THR A 989 53.73 -24.48 -15.00
CA THR A 989 54.74 -23.97 -15.93
C THR A 989 54.11 -22.97 -16.89
N VAL A 990 54.73 -21.80 -17.03
CA VAL A 990 54.33 -20.77 -18.00
C VAL A 990 55.44 -20.60 -19.02
N THR A 991 55.19 -20.93 -20.28
CA THR A 991 56.15 -20.76 -21.38
C THR A 991 55.77 -19.56 -22.23
N VAL A 992 56.70 -18.62 -22.40
CA VAL A 992 56.55 -17.48 -23.32
C VAL A 992 57.37 -17.75 -24.58
N LEU A 993 56.70 -17.92 -25.72
CA LEU A 993 57.31 -18.17 -27.03
C LEU A 993 57.70 -16.84 -27.74
N PRO A 994 58.80 -16.80 -28.50
CA PRO A 994 59.13 -15.69 -29.41
C PRO A 994 58.21 -15.67 -30.66
N GLN A 995 58.15 -14.55 -31.38
CA GLN A 995 57.21 -14.30 -32.50
C GLN A 995 57.47 -15.24 -33.72
N PRO A 996 56.45 -15.70 -34.49
CA PRO A 996 56.64 -16.75 -35.52
C PRO A 996 57.33 -16.26 -36.82
N GLY A 997 58.38 -16.97 -37.26
CA GLY A 997 59.13 -16.71 -38.51
C GLY A 997 60.54 -17.34 -38.61
N ASP A 998 61.09 -17.86 -37.50
CA ASP A 998 62.44 -18.45 -37.49
C ASP A 998 62.41 -19.99 -37.63
N ASN A 999 63.20 -20.53 -38.58
CA ASN A 999 63.48 -21.97 -38.74
C ASN A 999 63.96 -22.55 -37.40
N ARG A 1000 63.40 -23.67 -36.94
CA ARG A 1000 63.80 -24.27 -35.66
C ARG A 1000 64.88 -25.32 -35.88
N PRO A 1001 65.90 -25.39 -35.00
CA PRO A 1001 66.94 -26.40 -35.14
C PRO A 1001 66.36 -27.81 -34.97
N PRO A 1002 66.93 -28.83 -35.65
CA PRO A 1002 66.46 -30.21 -35.52
C PRO A 1002 66.73 -30.72 -34.11
N LEU A 1003 66.13 -31.84 -33.72
CA LEU A 1003 66.45 -32.50 -32.45
C LEU A 1003 67.32 -33.74 -32.70
N ALA A 1004 68.60 -33.66 -32.32
CA ALA A 1004 69.51 -34.79 -32.36
C ALA A 1004 69.16 -35.80 -31.25
N ASN A 1005 69.16 -37.09 -31.59
CA ASN A 1005 69.02 -38.18 -30.64
C ASN A 1005 70.08 -39.23 -30.94
N ALA A 1006 71.07 -39.35 -30.05
CA ALA A 1006 72.19 -40.28 -30.21
C ALA A 1006 71.87 -41.72 -29.72
N GLY A 1007 70.64 -41.97 -29.26
CA GLY A 1007 70.24 -43.20 -28.60
C GLY A 1007 70.67 -43.26 -27.13
N PRO A 1008 70.18 -44.25 -26.35
CA PRO A 1008 70.54 -44.39 -24.94
C PRO A 1008 72.00 -44.81 -24.75
N ASP A 1009 72.54 -44.51 -23.57
CA ASP A 1009 73.85 -44.97 -23.14
C ASP A 1009 73.93 -46.50 -23.08
N GLU A 1010 75.09 -47.07 -23.42
CA GLU A 1010 75.21 -48.51 -23.63
C GLU A 1010 76.50 -49.09 -23.04
N LYS A 1011 76.44 -50.34 -22.56
CA LYS A 1011 77.60 -51.11 -22.11
C LYS A 1011 77.94 -52.17 -23.15
N VAL A 1012 79.17 -52.17 -23.63
CA VAL A 1012 79.66 -53.09 -24.67
C VAL A 1012 81.01 -53.67 -24.28
N VAL A 1013 81.47 -54.71 -24.98
CA VAL A 1013 82.78 -55.34 -24.67
C VAL A 1013 83.90 -54.83 -25.56
N SER A 1014 83.63 -54.48 -26.83
CA SER A 1014 84.68 -53.99 -27.76
C SER A 1014 84.18 -53.21 -28.99
N VAL A 1015 82.89 -53.23 -29.30
CA VAL A 1015 82.27 -52.55 -30.45
C VAL A 1015 80.88 -52.02 -30.07
N VAL A 1016 80.48 -50.89 -30.65
CA VAL A 1016 79.14 -50.32 -30.48
C VAL A 1016 78.59 -49.79 -31.80
N ILE A 1017 77.27 -49.93 -31.99
CA ILE A 1017 76.55 -49.26 -33.07
C ILE A 1017 75.96 -47.96 -32.52
N LEU A 1018 76.28 -46.86 -33.18
CA LEU A 1018 75.77 -45.53 -32.91
C LEU A 1018 74.59 -45.30 -33.85
N ASP A 1019 73.39 -45.09 -33.29
CA ASP A 1019 72.15 -45.02 -34.06
C ASP A 1019 71.43 -43.70 -33.79
N GLY A 1020 71.47 -42.84 -34.78
CA GLY A 1020 70.92 -41.49 -34.77
C GLY A 1020 69.57 -41.39 -35.45
N THR A 1021 69.00 -42.50 -35.92
CA THR A 1021 67.79 -42.50 -36.76
C THR A 1021 66.54 -41.98 -36.05
N ALA A 1022 66.55 -41.92 -34.72
CA ALA A 1022 65.48 -41.30 -33.93
C ALA A 1022 65.58 -39.76 -33.85
N SER A 1023 66.61 -39.16 -34.46
CA SER A 1023 66.69 -37.70 -34.62
C SER A 1023 65.64 -37.25 -35.63
N TYR A 1024 64.97 -36.14 -35.37
CA TYR A 1024 63.97 -35.57 -36.27
C TYR A 1024 63.99 -34.05 -36.23
N ASP A 1025 63.47 -33.45 -37.29
CA ASP A 1025 63.27 -32.01 -37.36
C ASP A 1025 61.77 -31.70 -37.17
N PRO A 1026 61.40 -30.87 -36.18
CA PRO A 1026 60.00 -30.53 -35.92
C PRO A 1026 59.29 -29.71 -37.01
N ASP A 1027 60.02 -28.93 -37.82
CA ASP A 1027 59.45 -28.05 -38.85
C ASP A 1027 60.08 -28.22 -40.25
N GLY A 1028 61.04 -29.13 -40.38
CA GLY A 1028 61.66 -29.51 -41.65
C GLY A 1028 62.05 -30.99 -41.75
N SER A 1029 63.23 -31.25 -42.30
CA SER A 1029 63.80 -32.60 -42.48
C SER A 1029 65.31 -32.59 -42.25
N ILE A 1030 65.84 -33.66 -41.64
CA ILE A 1030 67.29 -33.79 -41.42
C ILE A 1030 67.98 -34.20 -42.72
N VAL A 1031 68.96 -33.41 -43.14
CA VAL A 1031 69.70 -33.62 -44.39
C VAL A 1031 71.14 -34.11 -44.17
N LYS A 1032 71.68 -34.04 -42.94
CA LYS A 1032 73.03 -34.50 -42.62
C LYS A 1032 73.16 -35.06 -41.21
N TYR A 1033 73.94 -36.13 -41.06
CA TYR A 1033 74.37 -36.72 -39.79
C TYR A 1033 75.90 -36.68 -39.69
N SER A 1034 76.44 -36.55 -38.49
CA SER A 1034 77.89 -36.59 -38.23
C SER A 1034 78.17 -37.10 -36.83
N TRP A 1035 78.92 -38.20 -36.73
CA TRP A 1035 79.33 -38.84 -35.50
C TRP A 1035 80.82 -38.59 -35.24
N GLU A 1036 81.13 -38.09 -34.05
CA GLU A 1036 82.51 -37.93 -33.59
C GLU A 1036 82.70 -38.52 -32.20
N GLN A 1037 83.91 -39.03 -31.91
CA GLN A 1037 84.30 -39.32 -30.54
C GLN A 1037 84.73 -38.02 -29.86
N VAL A 1038 84.03 -37.66 -28.78
CA VAL A 1038 84.36 -36.49 -27.98
C VAL A 1038 85.41 -36.82 -26.91
N ASN A 1039 85.27 -38.00 -26.29
CA ASN A 1039 86.19 -38.43 -25.24
C ASN A 1039 86.27 -39.96 -25.18
N GLY A 1040 87.39 -40.50 -24.70
CA GLY A 1040 87.58 -41.92 -24.43
C GLY A 1040 89.06 -42.28 -24.24
N PRO A 1041 89.35 -43.40 -23.55
CA PRO A 1041 90.71 -43.80 -23.18
C PRO A 1041 91.61 -44.15 -24.37
N ALA A 1042 91.04 -44.44 -25.55
CA ALA A 1042 91.76 -44.59 -26.81
C ALA A 1042 90.95 -43.99 -27.96
N THR A 1043 91.54 -43.78 -29.13
CA THR A 1043 90.82 -43.31 -30.32
C THR A 1043 90.08 -44.47 -30.99
N ALA A 1044 88.76 -44.36 -31.07
CA ALA A 1044 87.88 -45.30 -31.74
C ALA A 1044 87.89 -45.09 -33.26
N ASN A 1045 87.80 -46.19 -34.01
CA ASN A 1045 87.57 -46.12 -35.45
C ASN A 1045 86.06 -46.14 -35.73
N ILE A 1046 85.52 -45.03 -36.25
CA ILE A 1046 84.08 -44.85 -36.52
C ILE A 1046 83.82 -45.00 -38.03
N ALA A 1047 83.35 -46.18 -38.43
CA ALA A 1047 82.95 -46.43 -39.81
C ALA A 1047 81.53 -45.89 -40.05
N GLY A 1048 81.35 -45.14 -41.15
CA GLY A 1048 80.06 -44.55 -41.51
C GLY A 1048 79.70 -43.29 -40.70
N ALA A 1049 80.67 -42.55 -40.20
CA ALA A 1049 80.48 -41.41 -39.30
C ALA A 1049 79.46 -40.35 -39.81
N ASN A 1050 79.28 -40.17 -41.11
CA ASN A 1050 78.33 -39.19 -41.67
C ASN A 1050 76.94 -39.77 -42.02
N ALA A 1051 76.65 -40.99 -41.58
CA ALA A 1051 75.36 -41.64 -41.79
C ALA A 1051 74.53 -41.65 -40.50
N ALA A 1052 73.21 -41.84 -40.64
CA ALA A 1052 72.32 -41.92 -39.49
C ALA A 1052 72.66 -43.08 -38.55
N LYS A 1053 73.28 -44.15 -39.05
CA LYS A 1053 73.89 -45.22 -38.23
C LYS A 1053 75.38 -45.37 -38.55
N ALA A 1054 76.20 -45.45 -37.53
CA ALA A 1054 77.65 -45.64 -37.62
C ALA A 1054 78.12 -46.74 -36.66
N THR A 1055 79.29 -47.34 -36.91
CA THR A 1055 79.84 -48.41 -36.06
C THR A 1055 81.21 -48.00 -35.53
N ALA A 1056 81.38 -47.96 -34.21
CA ALA A 1056 82.64 -47.63 -33.55
C ALA A 1056 83.33 -48.91 -33.04
N THR A 1057 84.55 -49.14 -33.52
CA THR A 1057 85.39 -50.33 -33.25
C THR A 1057 86.76 -49.94 -32.67
N GLY A 1058 87.51 -50.93 -32.18
CA GLY A 1058 88.83 -50.71 -31.57
C GLY A 1058 88.74 -50.15 -30.15
N LEU A 1059 87.60 -50.34 -29.48
CA LEU A 1059 87.35 -49.77 -28.16
C LEU A 1059 88.05 -50.60 -27.07
N GLN A 1060 88.81 -49.92 -26.21
CA GLN A 1060 89.44 -50.50 -25.03
C GLN A 1060 88.60 -50.26 -23.76
N LYS A 1061 88.84 -51.00 -22.68
CA LYS A 1061 88.09 -50.85 -21.42
C LYS A 1061 88.08 -49.39 -20.94
N GLY A 1062 86.90 -48.89 -20.61
CA GLY A 1062 86.66 -47.54 -20.13
C GLY A 1062 85.47 -46.86 -20.81
N VAL A 1063 85.24 -45.59 -20.48
CA VAL A 1063 84.05 -44.87 -20.93
C VAL A 1063 84.38 -44.00 -22.13
N TYR A 1064 83.62 -44.15 -23.20
CA TYR A 1064 83.67 -43.35 -24.41
C TYR A 1064 82.43 -42.47 -24.49
N THR A 1065 82.59 -41.30 -25.08
CA THR A 1065 81.51 -40.36 -25.29
C THR A 1065 81.51 -39.97 -26.75
N PHE A 1066 80.43 -40.29 -27.46
CA PHE A 1066 80.26 -39.99 -28.87
C PHE A 1066 79.20 -38.91 -29.05
N ARG A 1067 79.46 -37.93 -29.90
CA ARG A 1067 78.50 -36.88 -30.27
C ARG A 1067 77.94 -37.18 -31.64
N LEU A 1068 76.63 -37.17 -31.73
CA LEU A 1068 75.91 -37.00 -32.99
C LEU A 1068 75.59 -35.53 -33.17
N THR A 1069 75.90 -34.99 -34.34
CA THR A 1069 75.38 -33.71 -34.83
C THR A 1069 74.49 -33.97 -36.04
N VAL A 1070 73.28 -33.42 -36.04
CA VAL A 1070 72.35 -33.46 -37.18
C VAL A 1070 72.06 -32.06 -37.68
N THR A 1071 71.90 -31.91 -38.99
CA THR A 1071 71.59 -30.64 -39.66
C THR A 1071 70.30 -30.76 -40.44
N ASP A 1072 69.42 -29.77 -40.29
CA ASP A 1072 68.16 -29.69 -41.03
C ASP A 1072 68.31 -29.10 -42.45
N ASN A 1073 67.23 -29.12 -43.22
CA ASN A 1073 67.13 -28.51 -44.55
C ASN A 1073 67.13 -26.97 -44.52
N GLY A 1074 67.00 -26.33 -43.35
CA GLY A 1074 67.17 -24.89 -43.12
C GLY A 1074 68.61 -24.49 -42.73
N GLY A 1075 69.51 -25.46 -42.59
CA GLY A 1075 70.93 -25.28 -42.24
C GLY A 1075 71.24 -25.22 -40.74
N LEU A 1076 70.24 -25.32 -39.85
CA LEU A 1076 70.47 -25.31 -38.40
C LEU A 1076 70.86 -26.70 -37.90
N THR A 1077 71.64 -26.74 -36.83
CA THR A 1077 72.20 -27.99 -36.30
C THR A 1077 71.88 -28.19 -34.84
N ALA A 1078 71.67 -29.44 -34.44
CA ALA A 1078 71.66 -29.83 -33.03
C ALA A 1078 72.56 -31.03 -32.80
N SER A 1079 72.98 -31.21 -31.55
CA SER A 1079 73.85 -32.33 -31.17
C SER A 1079 73.35 -33.05 -29.94
N ALA A 1080 73.58 -34.36 -29.89
CA ALA A 1080 73.31 -35.22 -28.75
C ALA A 1080 74.52 -36.10 -28.46
N ILE A 1081 74.63 -36.52 -27.20
CA ILE A 1081 75.74 -37.33 -26.71
C ILE A 1081 75.23 -38.73 -26.36
N LYS A 1082 75.98 -39.76 -26.78
CA LYS A 1082 75.84 -41.13 -26.29
C LYS A 1082 77.12 -41.54 -25.56
N THR A 1083 76.96 -42.01 -24.33
CA THR A 1083 78.04 -42.57 -23.53
C THR A 1083 78.05 -44.09 -23.67
N VAL A 1084 79.22 -44.63 -23.99
CA VAL A 1084 79.43 -46.06 -24.18
C VAL A 1084 80.49 -46.54 -23.19
N THR A 1085 80.10 -47.40 -22.25
CA THR A 1085 81.03 -47.97 -21.27
C THR A 1085 81.49 -49.34 -21.74
N VAL A 1086 82.78 -49.44 -22.03
CA VAL A 1086 83.41 -50.68 -22.50
C VAL A 1086 83.89 -51.47 -21.28
N VAL A 1087 83.28 -52.62 -21.04
CA VAL A 1087 83.54 -53.48 -19.88
C VAL A 1087 84.16 -54.82 -20.29
N ASP A 1088 84.97 -55.40 -19.42
CA ASP A 1088 85.47 -56.78 -19.55
C ASP A 1088 84.42 -57.73 -18.92
N PRO A 1089 84.20 -58.97 -19.39
CA PRO A 1089 83.25 -59.88 -18.75
C PRO A 1089 83.79 -60.37 -17.39
N ASP A 1090 83.08 -60.03 -16.30
CA ASP A 1090 83.50 -60.20 -14.91
C ASP A 1090 83.78 -61.66 -14.47
N ILE A 1091 84.87 -61.87 -13.71
CA ILE A 1091 84.92 -62.78 -12.55
C ILE A 1091 85.22 -61.86 -11.34
N PRO A 1092 84.44 -61.89 -10.25
CA PRO A 1092 84.73 -61.10 -9.05
C PRO A 1092 86.13 -61.41 -8.51
N ASP A 1093 86.89 -60.39 -8.12
CA ASP A 1093 88.26 -60.55 -7.60
C ASP A 1093 88.28 -60.81 -6.08
N ASP A 1094 87.31 -61.60 -5.60
CA ASP A 1094 87.09 -61.91 -4.18
C ASP A 1094 87.85 -63.16 -3.70
N GLY A 1095 88.73 -63.71 -4.55
CA GLY A 1095 89.51 -64.90 -4.25
C GLY A 1095 88.78 -66.23 -4.49
N THR A 1096 87.53 -66.21 -4.97
CA THR A 1096 86.80 -67.45 -5.26
C THR A 1096 87.33 -68.16 -6.52
N GLU A 1097 87.57 -69.46 -6.40
CA GLU A 1097 87.86 -70.31 -7.55
C GLU A 1097 86.59 -70.44 -8.40
N ALA A 1098 86.65 -70.00 -9.65
CA ALA A 1098 85.47 -69.83 -10.49
C ALA A 1098 85.74 -70.18 -11.95
N VAL A 1099 84.74 -70.77 -12.59
CA VAL A 1099 84.67 -70.94 -14.03
C VAL A 1099 83.56 -70.03 -14.55
N SER A 1100 83.87 -69.20 -15.54
CA SER A 1100 82.89 -68.41 -16.27
C SER A 1100 82.90 -68.77 -17.76
N LEU A 1101 81.72 -68.81 -18.35
CA LEU A 1101 81.53 -69.03 -19.78
C LEU A 1101 80.56 -67.95 -20.27
N TYR A 1102 81.03 -67.01 -21.10
CA TYR A 1102 80.23 -65.87 -21.55
C TYR A 1102 80.43 -65.54 -23.04
N PRO A 1103 79.35 -65.32 -23.81
CA PRO A 1103 77.96 -65.53 -23.42
C PRO A 1103 77.66 -67.02 -23.23
N ASN A 1104 76.81 -67.38 -22.26
CA ASN A 1104 76.30 -68.75 -22.13
C ASN A 1104 75.06 -69.03 -23.00
N ARG A 1105 74.64 -68.05 -23.81
CA ARG A 1105 73.58 -68.14 -24.81
C ARG A 1105 73.97 -67.34 -26.06
N ILE A 1106 74.01 -67.98 -27.23
CA ILE A 1106 74.46 -67.35 -28.48
C ILE A 1106 73.51 -67.71 -29.63
N THR A 1107 73.22 -66.74 -30.49
CA THR A 1107 72.53 -66.88 -31.79
C THR A 1107 73.54 -66.84 -32.95
N GLY A 1108 73.34 -67.63 -34.01
CA GLY A 1108 74.18 -67.55 -35.23
C GLY A 1108 75.59 -68.13 -35.06
N SER A 1109 76.64 -67.53 -35.62
CA SER A 1109 78.00 -68.10 -35.68
C SER A 1109 78.95 -67.63 -34.55
N GLY A 1110 78.45 -67.45 -33.32
CA GLY A 1110 79.25 -66.89 -32.22
C GLY A 1110 80.07 -67.90 -31.40
N SER A 1111 81.17 -67.40 -30.85
CA SER A 1111 82.04 -68.05 -29.84
C SER A 1111 81.73 -67.53 -28.43
N ALA A 1112 82.05 -68.33 -27.40
CA ALA A 1112 81.99 -67.90 -26.00
C ALA A 1112 83.37 -67.95 -25.37
N MET A 1113 83.69 -66.98 -24.53
CA MET A 1113 84.91 -66.98 -23.74
C MET A 1113 84.75 -67.86 -22.51
N LEU A 1114 85.61 -68.86 -22.38
CA LEU A 1114 85.78 -69.67 -21.17
C LEU A 1114 86.95 -69.12 -20.37
N LYS A 1115 86.70 -68.77 -19.11
CA LYS A 1115 87.75 -68.41 -18.14
C LYS A 1115 87.65 -69.32 -16.91
N ILE A 1116 88.78 -69.88 -16.50
CA ILE A 1116 88.93 -70.77 -15.34
C ILE A 1116 89.94 -70.11 -14.42
N LYS A 1117 89.59 -69.88 -13.14
CA LYS A 1117 90.53 -69.46 -12.09
C LYS A 1117 90.51 -70.53 -11.01
N HIS A 1118 91.64 -71.18 -10.78
CA HIS A 1118 91.79 -72.24 -9.78
C HIS A 1118 93.23 -72.32 -9.31
N SER A 1119 93.44 -72.38 -8.00
CA SER A 1119 94.77 -72.21 -7.38
C SER A 1119 95.70 -73.39 -7.58
N SER A 1120 95.16 -74.61 -7.71
CA SER A 1120 95.92 -75.87 -7.80
C SER A 1120 95.79 -76.64 -9.12
N LEU A 1121 94.89 -76.22 -10.02
CA LEU A 1121 94.69 -76.92 -11.29
C LEU A 1121 95.79 -76.50 -12.27
N ARG A 1122 96.65 -77.43 -12.69
CA ARG A 1122 97.75 -77.13 -13.62
C ARG A 1122 97.52 -77.67 -15.03
N SER A 1123 96.78 -78.76 -15.14
CA SER A 1123 96.44 -79.37 -16.41
C SER A 1123 95.04 -80.01 -16.34
N GLY A 1124 94.37 -80.08 -17.49
CA GLY A 1124 93.05 -80.70 -17.55
C GLY A 1124 92.54 -80.89 -18.97
N ARG A 1125 91.30 -81.37 -19.07
CA ARG A 1125 90.55 -81.49 -20.32
C ARG A 1125 89.28 -80.66 -20.26
N ILE A 1126 89.02 -79.95 -21.35
CA ILE A 1126 87.74 -79.32 -21.63
C ILE A 1126 86.99 -80.23 -22.60
N THR A 1127 85.79 -80.64 -22.21
CA THR A 1127 84.90 -81.53 -22.97
C THR A 1127 83.58 -80.83 -23.19
N ILE A 1128 83.20 -80.67 -24.45
CA ILE A 1128 81.91 -80.11 -24.85
C ILE A 1128 81.04 -81.28 -25.29
N TYR A 1129 79.88 -81.44 -24.66
CA TYR A 1129 78.92 -82.49 -25.01
C TYR A 1129 77.49 -81.94 -25.10
N SER A 1130 76.67 -82.59 -25.93
CA SER A 1130 75.24 -82.26 -26.04
C SER A 1130 74.47 -82.73 -24.80
N SER A 1131 73.25 -82.24 -24.59
CA SER A 1131 72.40 -82.64 -23.46
C SER A 1131 72.10 -84.15 -23.39
N ASN A 1132 72.29 -84.89 -24.49
CA ASN A 1132 72.09 -86.33 -24.55
C ASN A 1132 73.39 -87.11 -24.23
N GLY A 1133 74.46 -86.43 -23.82
CA GLY A 1133 75.72 -87.03 -23.37
C GLY A 1133 76.75 -87.31 -24.47
N VAL A 1134 76.46 -86.99 -25.73
CA VAL A 1134 77.42 -87.19 -26.84
C VAL A 1134 78.49 -86.10 -26.83
N THR A 1135 79.76 -86.50 -26.69
CA THR A 1135 80.92 -85.60 -26.79
C THR A 1135 81.07 -85.07 -28.20
N VAL A 1136 81.12 -83.74 -28.30
CA VAL A 1136 81.19 -82.99 -29.55
C VAL A 1136 82.62 -82.53 -29.83
N LYS A 1137 83.32 -82.04 -28.80
CA LYS A 1137 84.71 -81.62 -28.91
C LYS A 1137 85.42 -81.79 -27.58
N GLN A 1138 86.66 -82.24 -27.61
CA GLN A 1138 87.49 -82.38 -26.42
C GLN A 1138 88.90 -81.91 -26.73
N PHE A 1139 89.50 -81.15 -25.81
CA PHE A 1139 90.91 -80.75 -25.91
C PHE A 1139 91.51 -80.56 -24.52
N ALA A 1140 92.82 -80.76 -24.42
CA ALA A 1140 93.56 -80.56 -23.19
C ALA A 1140 93.96 -79.08 -23.04
N PHE A 1141 94.15 -78.64 -21.80
CA PHE A 1141 94.74 -77.34 -21.50
C PHE A 1141 95.79 -77.46 -20.39
N LEU A 1142 96.73 -76.51 -20.40
CA LEU A 1142 97.67 -76.25 -19.33
C LEU A 1142 97.41 -74.84 -18.81
N MET A 1143 97.50 -74.64 -17.49
CA MET A 1143 97.31 -73.34 -16.85
C MET A 1143 98.15 -73.25 -15.58
N ASP A 1144 98.50 -72.03 -15.16
CA ASP A 1144 99.10 -71.82 -13.83
C ASP A 1144 98.02 -71.54 -12.79
N ALA A 1145 97.42 -70.35 -12.81
CA ALA A 1145 96.34 -69.95 -11.88
C ALA A 1145 95.04 -69.56 -12.58
N VAL A 1146 95.14 -69.04 -13.82
CA VAL A 1146 93.99 -68.65 -14.65
C VAL A 1146 94.21 -69.17 -16.07
N PHE A 1147 93.19 -69.80 -16.64
CA PHE A 1147 93.11 -70.16 -18.04
C PHE A 1147 92.02 -69.34 -18.71
N THR A 1148 92.27 -68.84 -19.92
CA THR A 1148 91.25 -68.15 -20.71
C THR A 1148 91.36 -68.59 -22.17
N THR A 1149 90.23 -68.96 -22.77
CA THR A 1149 90.18 -69.34 -24.18
C THR A 1149 88.83 -69.00 -24.80
N SER A 1150 88.82 -68.80 -26.12
CA SER A 1150 87.57 -68.66 -26.87
C SER A 1150 87.13 -70.02 -27.38
N LEU A 1151 85.91 -70.41 -27.05
CA LEU A 1151 85.26 -71.62 -27.51
C LEU A 1151 84.37 -71.26 -28.69
N ASP A 1152 84.75 -71.74 -29.88
CA ASP A 1152 83.92 -71.59 -31.06
C ASP A 1152 82.81 -72.66 -31.10
N PHE A 1153 81.57 -72.19 -31.20
CA PHE A 1153 80.35 -73.00 -31.30
C PHE A 1153 79.65 -72.84 -32.65
N SER A 1154 80.31 -72.24 -33.65
CA SER A 1154 79.75 -71.96 -34.96
C SER A 1154 79.30 -73.23 -35.72
N ALA A 1155 80.04 -74.32 -35.57
CA ALA A 1155 79.75 -75.60 -36.23
C ALA A 1155 78.70 -76.47 -35.50
N LEU A 1156 78.14 -75.99 -34.37
CA LEU A 1156 77.14 -76.75 -33.61
C LEU A 1156 75.74 -76.32 -34.02
N GLY A 1157 74.83 -77.30 -34.12
CA GLY A 1157 73.40 -77.04 -34.32
C GLY A 1157 72.75 -76.36 -33.12
N ALA A 1158 71.53 -75.86 -33.29
CA ALA A 1158 70.73 -75.33 -32.19
C ALA A 1158 70.47 -76.41 -31.14
N GLY A 1159 70.69 -76.10 -29.87
CA GLY A 1159 70.58 -77.08 -28.78
C GLY A 1159 71.24 -76.65 -27.48
N VAL A 1160 71.06 -77.48 -26.45
CA VAL A 1160 71.70 -77.31 -25.14
C VAL A 1160 72.97 -78.15 -25.09
N TYR A 1161 74.07 -77.50 -24.75
CA TYR A 1161 75.39 -78.10 -24.61
C TYR A 1161 75.94 -77.87 -23.20
N PHE A 1162 76.89 -78.70 -22.81
CA PHE A 1162 77.60 -78.60 -21.56
C PHE A 1162 79.09 -78.57 -21.84
N VAL A 1163 79.78 -77.60 -21.23
CA VAL A 1163 81.23 -77.47 -21.24
C VAL A 1163 81.72 -77.96 -19.88
N GLU A 1164 82.32 -79.14 -19.86
CA GLU A 1164 82.92 -79.75 -18.70
C GLU A 1164 84.43 -79.53 -18.70
N ILE A 1165 84.94 -79.07 -17.57
CA ILE A 1165 86.35 -78.92 -17.25
C ILE A 1165 86.69 -80.01 -16.25
N ARG A 1166 87.71 -80.81 -16.53
CA ARG A 1166 88.19 -81.86 -15.64
C ARG A 1166 89.70 -81.78 -15.48
N GLY A 1167 90.18 -81.77 -14.24
CA GLY A 1167 91.62 -81.86 -13.96
C GLY A 1167 92.17 -83.22 -14.34
N THR A 1168 93.40 -83.24 -14.85
CA THR A 1168 94.15 -84.49 -15.07
C THR A 1168 95.01 -84.86 -13.86
N ASP A 1169 95.44 -83.85 -13.09
CA ASP A 1169 96.29 -84.01 -11.90
C ASP A 1169 95.53 -83.71 -10.59
N THR A 1170 94.23 -83.40 -10.68
CA THR A 1170 93.34 -83.12 -9.54
C THR A 1170 91.95 -83.70 -9.79
N ASP A 1171 91.19 -83.94 -8.72
CA ASP A 1171 89.78 -84.38 -8.82
C ASP A 1171 88.82 -83.26 -9.26
N TYR A 1172 89.35 -82.11 -9.69
CA TYR A 1172 88.54 -80.95 -10.06
C TYR A 1172 87.62 -81.25 -11.24
N LYS A 1173 86.34 -80.95 -11.07
CA LYS A 1173 85.34 -81.01 -12.12
C LYS A 1173 84.38 -79.83 -12.04
N SER A 1174 84.17 -79.16 -13.16
CA SER A 1174 83.18 -78.07 -13.29
C SER A 1174 82.46 -78.18 -14.62
N VAL A 1175 81.14 -77.97 -14.61
CA VAL A 1175 80.31 -78.06 -15.82
C VAL A 1175 79.51 -76.77 -15.97
N LYS A 1176 79.58 -76.16 -17.15
CA LYS A 1176 78.79 -74.98 -17.50
C LYS A 1176 77.84 -75.29 -18.65
N ARG A 1177 76.58 -74.94 -18.45
CA ARG A 1177 75.55 -75.05 -19.47
C ARG A 1177 75.70 -73.90 -20.47
N PHE A 1178 75.61 -74.25 -21.75
CA PHE A 1178 75.62 -73.34 -22.88
C PHE A 1178 74.40 -73.62 -23.78
N ILE A 1179 73.76 -72.57 -24.28
CA ILE A 1179 72.59 -72.68 -25.16
C ILE A 1179 72.93 -72.07 -26.51
N LYS A 1180 72.89 -72.91 -27.55
CA LYS A 1180 72.88 -72.46 -28.94
C LYS A 1180 71.44 -72.32 -29.41
N LEU A 1181 71.04 -71.10 -29.77
CA LEU A 1181 69.71 -70.83 -30.31
C LEU A 1181 69.67 -71.02 -31.81
#